data_AF-A0A928MLI2-F1
#
_entry.id   AF-A0A928MLI2-F1
#
_cell.length_a   1.000
_cell.length_b   1.000
_cell.length_c   1.000
_cell.angle_alpha   90.00
_cell.angle_beta   90.00
_cell.angle_gamma   90.00
#
_symmetry.space_group_name_H-M   'P 1'
#
loop_
_entity.id
_entity.type
_entity.pdbx_description
1 polymer ?
#
loop_
_entity_poly.entity_id
_entity_poly.type
_entity_poly.pdbx_seq_one_letter_code
_entity_poly.pdbx_strand_id
1 'polypeptide(L)'
;MKKKLLGLLLCASLLMQLLPLQALAVENVSSVSVQIEWPYAYCNPQYAIKCYSSDYHLKQGADTVWWYDETAKEPIYKDDVKPFVKGHTYTVYMWLETADGYKFSYNGTKHSVTARVNGQTATVSKAYEQDNYRVIQVSLSFKSLKEGVAYVDLEIPAFYAGDKPAAASSIVRDPEGIYDHTPFYVNEAQGGAEYISGAYRDFVKGVAWYDRTTNTGMNAAAVFQRGHRYSVTVALQVNQAYYGFWADLTPAFHGTARVNGDENVSVQSNALDPNTYIFVTYDFPDPVTQKILFADVTNVKTPLGGETPAYTAEVVSPGYSVSGFTSTGSEGVALSGYHGGVRWYDETLKQIMKDTDVFLPGRQYSVRVILEADSGFLFPVGTAGYDLAAQTINGADAQIVTQSFAVPSGDFARYLVLEYRFSPAQAQTVSSFAVQGVTPPRAGQSPSYGGLSVTGDGCDVYTSHNKESAGVYHGVQWLLDGKAMKSGDVFEAGKDYTVKVWVTAEPGYEFDPKADGTVNGQPAAVAFGDTYGWASATVLFHCSNELLTDVSVDFAPPEGGRTPTYQPDNVLTPDCVVKDVTGGGYQHGVAWYDRTTNEYLEPDDVFVKGHAYSVMAVMGPDTGYEFSVSGGQSAVSCTINGLTVEPESADPRHELTLRYDFPEPCGGIRVSLVQVTIRQPQAGLEADRAPQVPADAPYAATPGYLGYSGGVQWFDVTDNAVLNPGTPFVKGHLYEARILLDALDGYEF
;
A
#
# COMPACT_ATOMS: atom_id res chain seq x y z
N MET A 1 45.78 -109.38 30.94
CA MET A 1 44.44 -109.51 30.31
C MET A 1 43.57 -108.23 30.37
N LYS A 2 43.79 -107.26 31.29
CA LYS A 2 42.91 -106.08 31.48
C LYS A 2 42.99 -104.95 30.43
N LYS A 3 44.08 -104.79 29.68
CA LYS A 3 44.21 -103.69 28.70
C LYS A 3 43.47 -103.93 27.36
N LYS A 4 43.28 -105.19 26.95
CA LYS A 4 42.58 -105.53 25.69
C LYS A 4 41.06 -105.39 25.79
N LEU A 5 40.48 -105.63 26.98
CA LEU A 5 39.04 -105.47 27.22
C LEU A 5 38.63 -103.99 27.24
N LEU A 6 39.49 -103.12 27.79
CA LEU A 6 39.22 -101.67 27.84
C LEU A 6 39.27 -101.03 26.44
N GLY A 7 40.19 -101.46 25.58
CA GLY A 7 40.24 -101.00 24.18
C GLY A 7 39.01 -101.44 23.36
N LEU A 8 38.49 -102.64 23.61
CA LEU A 8 37.30 -103.16 22.93
C LEU A 8 36.01 -102.45 23.40
N LEU A 9 35.92 -102.11 24.70
CA LEU A 9 34.81 -101.31 25.24
C LEU A 9 34.88 -99.85 24.78
N LEU A 10 36.07 -99.26 24.64
CA LEU A 10 36.22 -97.90 24.11
C LEU A 10 35.86 -97.84 22.62
N CYS A 11 36.26 -98.84 21.82
CA CYS A 11 35.83 -98.96 20.43
C CYS A 11 34.32 -99.19 20.29
N ALA A 12 33.70 -100.00 21.16
CA ALA A 12 32.25 -100.20 21.16
C ALA A 12 31.48 -98.94 21.59
N SER A 13 32.01 -98.16 22.53
CA SER A 13 31.50 -96.85 22.94
C SER A 13 31.59 -95.82 21.81
N LEU A 14 32.73 -95.75 21.12
CA LEU A 14 32.92 -94.87 19.96
C LEU A 14 32.06 -95.30 18.77
N LEU A 15 31.92 -96.60 18.51
CA LEU A 15 31.01 -97.14 17.49
C LEU A 15 29.53 -96.89 17.84
N MET A 16 29.13 -96.96 19.11
CA MET A 16 27.78 -96.61 19.53
C MET A 16 27.50 -95.10 19.52
N GLN A 17 28.53 -94.24 19.65
CA GLN A 17 28.41 -92.79 19.45
C GLN A 17 28.43 -92.38 17.97
N LEU A 18 28.93 -93.25 17.08
CA LEU A 18 28.91 -93.07 15.63
C LEU A 18 27.66 -93.67 14.96
N LEU A 19 26.90 -94.50 15.66
CA LEU A 19 25.56 -94.89 15.22
C LEU A 19 24.64 -93.68 15.39
N PRO A 20 24.01 -93.16 14.33
CA PRO A 20 22.95 -92.19 14.51
C PRO A 20 21.86 -92.84 15.36
N LEU A 21 21.71 -92.38 16.61
CA LEU A 21 20.65 -92.78 17.55
C LEU A 21 19.24 -92.61 16.95
N GLN A 22 19.14 -91.95 15.79
CA GLN A 22 17.96 -91.83 14.95
C GLN A 22 17.45 -93.17 14.35
N ALA A 23 18.19 -94.28 14.48
CA ALA A 23 17.77 -95.59 13.96
C ALA A 23 16.88 -96.41 14.92
N LEU A 24 16.59 -95.94 16.13
CA LEU A 24 15.81 -96.68 17.13
C LEU A 24 14.38 -96.11 17.25
N ALA A 25 13.40 -96.90 16.81
CA ALA A 25 11.95 -96.71 16.94
C ALA A 25 11.42 -95.33 16.48
N VAL A 26 11.44 -95.09 15.16
CA VAL A 26 10.77 -93.93 14.59
C VAL A 26 9.26 -94.18 14.52
N GLU A 27 8.47 -93.43 15.30
CA GLU A 27 7.01 -93.50 15.26
C GLU A 27 6.45 -92.88 13.97
N ASN A 28 5.42 -93.51 13.41
CA ASN A 28 4.80 -93.05 12.17
C ASN A 28 3.70 -92.02 12.47
N VAL A 29 3.85 -90.80 11.95
CA VAL A 29 2.77 -89.82 11.87
C VAL A 29 1.86 -90.20 10.70
N SER A 30 0.62 -90.56 10.99
CA SER A 30 -0.39 -90.95 9.97
C SER A 30 -1.47 -89.89 9.74
N SER A 31 -1.52 -88.85 10.58
CA SER A 31 -2.46 -87.74 10.40
C SER A 31 -1.87 -86.42 10.88
N VAL A 32 -2.20 -85.33 10.19
CA VAL A 32 -1.85 -83.97 10.59
C VAL A 32 -3.09 -83.08 10.57
N SER A 33 -3.19 -82.17 11.53
CA SER A 33 -4.20 -81.12 11.57
C SER A 33 -3.56 -79.77 11.88
N VAL A 34 -3.95 -78.76 11.13
CA VAL A 34 -3.43 -77.39 11.20
C VAL A 34 -4.57 -76.39 11.03
N GLN A 35 -4.39 -75.19 11.59
CA GLN A 35 -5.29 -74.06 11.42
C GLN A 35 -4.55 -72.88 10.80
N ILE A 36 -5.18 -72.24 9.82
CA ILE A 36 -4.76 -71.00 9.18
C ILE A 36 -5.98 -70.07 9.07
N GLU A 37 -5.78 -68.76 9.04
CA GLU A 37 -6.90 -67.84 8.82
C GLU A 37 -7.56 -68.08 7.45
N TRP A 38 -8.89 -67.99 7.40
CA TRP A 38 -9.62 -68.15 6.15
C TRP A 38 -9.32 -66.97 5.21
N PRO A 39 -9.07 -67.21 3.92
CA PRO A 39 -8.84 -66.13 2.98
C PRO A 39 -10.16 -65.41 2.66
N TYR A 40 -10.14 -64.08 2.68
CA TYR A 40 -11.26 -63.21 2.31
C TYR A 40 -10.84 -62.30 1.16
N ALA A 41 -11.74 -62.02 0.23
CA ALA A 41 -11.44 -61.07 -0.84
C ALA A 41 -11.05 -59.71 -0.26
N TYR A 42 -10.08 -59.05 -0.90
CA TYR A 42 -9.48 -57.76 -0.56
C TYR A 42 -8.65 -57.74 0.73
N CYS A 43 -8.52 -58.88 1.42
CA CYS A 43 -7.65 -59.01 2.59
C CYS A 43 -6.27 -59.53 2.19
N ASN A 44 -5.24 -59.13 2.94
CA ASN A 44 -3.89 -59.64 2.74
C ASN A 44 -3.77 -61.11 3.20
N PRO A 45 -2.99 -61.95 2.50
CA PRO A 45 -2.76 -63.32 2.88
C PRO A 45 -2.11 -63.43 4.26
N GLN A 46 -2.53 -64.44 5.02
CA GLN A 46 -1.99 -64.75 6.34
C GLN A 46 -1.06 -65.94 6.25
N TYR A 47 0.07 -65.86 6.94
CA TYR A 47 1.14 -66.87 6.86
C TYR A 47 1.35 -67.61 8.20
N ALA A 48 0.66 -67.18 9.26
CA ALA A 48 0.71 -67.82 10.56
C ALA A 48 -0.15 -69.09 10.57
N ILE A 49 0.44 -70.21 11.00
CA ILE A 49 -0.23 -71.51 11.10
C ILE A 49 -0.10 -72.03 12.53
N LYS A 50 -1.19 -72.60 13.06
CA LYS A 50 -1.19 -73.33 14.32
C LYS A 50 -1.23 -74.83 14.07
N CYS A 51 -0.25 -75.56 14.58
CA CYS A 51 -0.23 -77.03 14.59
C CYS A 51 -0.86 -77.57 15.87
N TYR A 52 -1.61 -78.68 15.77
CA TYR A 52 -2.35 -79.26 16.90
C TYR A 52 -1.68 -80.48 17.57
N SER A 53 -0.57 -80.96 17.04
CA SER A 53 0.24 -82.01 17.66
C SER A 53 1.67 -81.52 17.86
N SER A 54 2.35 -82.09 18.85
CA SER A 54 3.79 -81.94 19.06
C SER A 54 4.63 -82.81 18.13
N ASP A 55 4.04 -83.78 17.43
CA ASP A 55 4.76 -84.76 16.59
C ASP A 55 5.30 -84.14 15.29
N TYR A 56 4.81 -82.95 14.94
CA TYR A 56 5.23 -82.17 13.79
C TYR A 56 5.07 -80.68 14.08
N HIS A 57 5.79 -79.86 13.33
CA HIS A 57 5.72 -78.42 13.40
C HIS A 57 5.79 -77.83 11.99
N LEU A 58 5.47 -76.55 11.85
CA LEU A 58 5.76 -75.84 10.61
C LEU A 58 7.27 -75.80 10.42
N LYS A 59 7.76 -76.26 9.26
CA LYS A 59 9.19 -76.23 8.95
C LYS A 59 9.72 -74.81 9.10
N GLN A 60 10.93 -74.67 9.66
CA GLN A 60 11.59 -73.36 9.74
C GLN A 60 12.24 -73.01 8.39
N GLY A 61 12.04 -71.77 7.92
CA GLY A 61 12.59 -71.28 6.65
C GLY A 61 11.75 -70.15 6.07
N ALA A 62 12.33 -69.39 5.13
CA ALA A 62 11.55 -68.56 4.23
C ALA A 62 10.66 -69.47 3.35
N ASP A 63 9.45 -69.02 3.04
CA ASP A 63 8.52 -69.69 2.13
C ASP A 63 8.01 -71.07 2.59
N THR A 64 7.91 -71.29 3.90
CA THR A 64 7.31 -72.53 4.44
C THR A 64 5.78 -72.51 4.47
N VAL A 65 5.20 -71.33 4.31
CA VAL A 65 3.78 -71.09 4.02
C VAL A 65 3.71 -70.09 2.88
N TRP A 66 2.97 -70.42 1.83
CA TRP A 66 2.69 -69.48 0.76
C TRP A 66 1.30 -69.70 0.19
N TRP A 67 0.78 -68.68 -0.48
CA TRP A 67 -0.48 -68.74 -1.19
C TRP A 67 -0.21 -68.84 -2.69
N TYR A 68 -1.16 -69.42 -3.41
CA TYR A 68 -1.12 -69.46 -4.87
C TYR A 68 -2.48 -69.08 -5.40
N ASP A 69 -2.50 -68.06 -6.26
CA ASP A 69 -3.68 -67.68 -7.00
C ASP A 69 -3.88 -68.69 -8.15
N GLU A 70 -4.79 -69.64 -7.96
CA GLU A 70 -5.10 -70.63 -8.98
C GLU A 70 -5.78 -70.01 -10.21
N THR A 71 -6.38 -68.83 -10.06
CA THR A 71 -7.03 -68.12 -11.16
C THR A 71 -6.00 -67.33 -11.98
N ALA A 72 -5.18 -66.52 -11.32
CA ALA A 72 -4.14 -65.71 -11.96
C ALA A 72 -2.86 -66.48 -12.30
N LYS A 73 -2.71 -67.72 -11.79
CA LYS A 73 -1.54 -68.58 -11.96
C LYS A 73 -0.24 -67.97 -11.43
N GLU A 74 -0.31 -67.30 -10.29
CA GLU A 74 0.84 -66.67 -9.63
C GLU A 74 0.94 -67.06 -8.13
N PRO A 75 2.16 -67.27 -7.60
CA PRO A 75 2.37 -67.42 -6.16
C PRO A 75 2.32 -66.06 -5.44
N ILE A 76 1.89 -66.08 -4.18
CA ILE A 76 1.86 -64.92 -3.27
C ILE A 76 2.68 -65.26 -2.03
N TYR A 77 3.90 -64.75 -2.01
CA TYR A 77 4.86 -64.94 -0.92
C TYR A 77 4.68 -63.88 0.16
N LYS A 78 5.21 -64.15 1.35
CA LYS A 78 5.07 -63.28 2.53
C LYS A 78 5.56 -61.85 2.30
N ASP A 79 6.57 -61.69 1.45
CA ASP A 79 7.17 -60.38 1.14
C ASP A 79 6.51 -59.67 -0.06
N ASP A 80 5.57 -60.34 -0.77
CA ASP A 80 4.80 -59.79 -1.89
C ASP A 80 3.32 -59.73 -1.50
N VAL A 81 3.01 -58.85 -0.54
CA VAL A 81 1.69 -58.74 0.09
C VAL A 81 0.68 -58.14 -0.90
N LYS A 82 0.12 -59.01 -1.77
CA LYS A 82 -1.01 -58.69 -2.63
C LYS A 82 -2.32 -59.11 -1.95
N PRO A 83 -3.33 -58.21 -1.84
CA PRO A 83 -4.65 -58.58 -1.37
C PRO A 83 -5.27 -59.67 -2.24
N PHE A 84 -6.05 -60.57 -1.64
CA PHE A 84 -6.81 -61.54 -2.42
C PHE A 84 -7.83 -60.84 -3.33
N VAL A 85 -8.07 -61.38 -4.53
CA VAL A 85 -9.01 -60.84 -5.50
C VAL A 85 -10.34 -61.59 -5.41
N LYS A 86 -11.46 -60.84 -5.44
CA LYS A 86 -12.80 -61.44 -5.45
C LYS A 86 -12.98 -62.34 -6.67
N GLY A 87 -13.58 -63.51 -6.45
CA GLY A 87 -13.85 -64.50 -7.50
C GLY A 87 -12.65 -65.37 -7.86
N HIS A 88 -11.45 -65.08 -7.35
CA HIS A 88 -10.29 -65.96 -7.54
C HIS A 88 -10.36 -67.18 -6.61
N THR A 89 -9.69 -68.26 -7.02
CA THR A 89 -9.49 -69.45 -6.20
C THR A 89 -8.06 -69.42 -5.68
N TYR A 90 -7.88 -69.63 -4.37
CA TYR A 90 -6.55 -69.61 -3.76
C TYR A 90 -6.22 -70.95 -3.13
N THR A 91 -4.99 -71.41 -3.32
CA THR A 91 -4.46 -72.59 -2.62
C THR A 91 -3.41 -72.15 -1.63
N VAL A 92 -3.56 -72.51 -0.36
CA VAL A 92 -2.47 -72.41 0.61
C VAL A 92 -1.59 -73.64 0.50
N TYR A 93 -0.29 -73.44 0.49
CA TYR A 93 0.73 -74.47 0.59
C TYR A 93 1.51 -74.28 1.88
N MET A 94 1.76 -75.37 2.60
CA MET A 94 2.53 -75.35 3.84
C MET A 94 3.42 -76.58 3.96
N TRP A 95 4.64 -76.39 4.46
CA TRP A 95 5.59 -77.46 4.71
C TRP A 95 5.63 -77.80 6.19
N LEU A 96 5.26 -79.05 6.50
CA LEU A 96 5.31 -79.57 7.86
C LEU A 96 6.51 -80.49 8.01
N GLU A 97 7.26 -80.32 9.10
CA GLU A 97 8.41 -81.14 9.47
C GLU A 97 8.08 -81.93 10.73
N THR A 98 8.41 -83.22 10.75
CA THR A 98 8.27 -84.06 11.95
C THR A 98 9.21 -83.60 13.06
N ALA A 99 8.75 -83.67 14.31
CA ALA A 99 9.65 -83.57 15.45
C ALA A 99 10.68 -84.72 15.45
N ASP A 100 11.79 -84.55 16.17
CA ASP A 100 12.80 -85.60 16.29
C ASP A 100 12.18 -86.89 16.87
N GLY A 101 12.52 -88.04 16.28
CA GLY A 101 11.96 -89.35 16.64
C GLY A 101 10.70 -89.75 15.88
N TYR A 102 10.16 -88.88 15.02
CA TYR A 102 8.99 -89.17 14.18
C TYR A 102 9.34 -89.23 12.69
N LYS A 103 8.50 -89.92 11.92
CA LYS A 103 8.49 -89.85 10.45
C LYS A 103 7.07 -89.84 9.92
N PHE A 104 6.85 -89.17 8.79
CA PHE A 104 5.60 -89.28 8.07
C PHE A 104 5.46 -90.67 7.44
N SER A 105 4.26 -91.23 7.53
CA SER A 105 3.95 -92.53 6.92
C SER A 105 4.13 -92.47 5.39
N TYR A 106 5.10 -93.22 4.86
CA TYR A 106 5.46 -93.25 3.43
C TYR A 106 5.70 -94.68 2.96
N ASN A 107 5.09 -95.07 1.83
CA ASN A 107 5.11 -96.45 1.33
C ASN A 107 6.09 -96.66 0.15
N GLY A 108 7.02 -95.72 -0.08
CA GLY A 108 7.97 -95.77 -1.20
C GLY A 108 7.50 -95.05 -2.46
N THR A 109 6.20 -94.76 -2.59
CA THR A 109 5.66 -94.00 -3.75
C THR A 109 4.80 -92.80 -3.34
N LYS A 110 4.06 -92.89 -2.23
CA LYS A 110 3.18 -91.82 -1.73
C LYS A 110 3.17 -91.79 -0.20
N HIS A 111 2.91 -90.62 0.37
CA HIS A 111 2.59 -90.48 1.79
C HIS A 111 1.18 -91.03 2.05
N SER A 112 1.01 -91.81 3.11
CA SER A 112 -0.29 -92.29 3.59
C SER A 112 -0.82 -91.45 4.76
N VAL A 113 -0.39 -90.19 4.84
CA VAL A 113 -0.80 -89.23 5.87
C VAL A 113 -2.15 -88.59 5.49
N THR A 114 -3.07 -88.51 6.44
CA THR A 114 -4.32 -87.73 6.29
C THR A 114 -4.12 -86.33 6.83
N ALA A 115 -4.23 -85.29 6.01
CA ALA A 115 -4.10 -83.90 6.44
C ALA A 115 -5.47 -83.20 6.54
N ARG A 116 -5.62 -82.33 7.55
CA ARG A 116 -6.76 -81.41 7.68
C ARG A 116 -6.30 -79.97 7.92
N VAL A 117 -6.75 -79.04 7.10
CA VAL A 117 -6.57 -77.59 7.27
C VAL A 117 -7.93 -76.99 7.59
N ASN A 118 -8.05 -76.30 8.73
CA ASN A 118 -9.33 -75.75 9.21
C ASN A 118 -10.47 -76.78 9.26
N GLY A 119 -10.14 -78.02 9.63
CA GLY A 119 -11.08 -79.15 9.68
C GLY A 119 -11.40 -79.80 8.33
N GLN A 120 -11.06 -79.17 7.20
CA GLN A 120 -11.26 -79.71 5.85
C GLN A 120 -10.12 -80.62 5.42
N THR A 121 -10.44 -81.69 4.70
CA THR A 121 -9.42 -82.61 4.16
C THR A 121 -8.52 -81.88 3.16
N ALA A 122 -7.23 -81.90 3.43
CA ALA A 122 -6.20 -81.28 2.61
C ALA A 122 -5.41 -82.33 1.80
N THR A 123 -4.76 -81.89 0.74
CA THR A 123 -3.91 -82.75 -0.09
C THR A 123 -2.52 -82.85 0.54
N VAL A 124 -1.96 -84.06 0.55
CA VAL A 124 -0.57 -84.31 0.98
C VAL A 124 0.27 -84.71 -0.22
N SER A 125 1.37 -84.01 -0.43
CA SER A 125 2.37 -84.30 -1.46
C SER A 125 3.79 -84.28 -0.89
N LYS A 126 4.73 -84.74 -1.71
CA LYS A 126 6.16 -84.61 -1.40
C LYS A 126 6.55 -83.13 -1.37
N ALA A 127 7.27 -82.70 -0.33
CA ALA A 127 7.98 -81.41 -0.34
C ALA A 127 9.22 -81.53 -1.26
N TYR A 128 9.34 -80.64 -2.25
CA TYR A 128 10.39 -80.71 -3.26
C TYR A 128 11.78 -80.67 -2.60
N GLU A 129 12.70 -81.55 -3.05
CA GLU A 129 14.08 -81.66 -2.54
C GLU A 129 14.25 -82.02 -1.05
N GLN A 130 13.17 -82.37 -0.33
CA GLN A 130 13.25 -82.75 1.08
C GLN A 130 13.19 -84.26 1.29
N ASP A 131 13.59 -84.70 2.49
CA ASP A 131 13.43 -86.09 2.93
C ASP A 131 11.93 -86.42 3.09
N ASN A 132 11.46 -87.37 2.27
CA ASN A 132 10.08 -87.85 2.25
C ASN A 132 9.64 -88.48 3.60
N TYR A 133 10.57 -88.79 4.50
CA TYR A 133 10.22 -89.27 5.83
C TYR A 133 10.08 -88.13 6.84
N ARG A 134 10.69 -86.97 6.60
CA ARG A 134 10.71 -85.85 7.57
C ARG A 134 9.83 -84.68 7.20
N VAL A 135 9.63 -84.41 5.91
CA VAL A 135 8.88 -83.22 5.46
C VAL A 135 7.79 -83.60 4.46
N ILE A 136 6.59 -83.08 4.69
CA ILE A 136 5.46 -83.15 3.74
C ILE A 136 5.00 -81.75 3.35
N GLN A 137 4.43 -81.64 2.15
CA GLN A 137 3.67 -80.48 1.75
C GLN A 137 2.17 -80.77 1.94
N VAL A 138 1.49 -79.90 2.66
CA VAL A 138 0.04 -79.90 2.80
C VAL A 138 -0.54 -78.74 1.99
N SER A 139 -1.61 -78.98 1.24
CA SER A 139 -2.30 -77.91 0.52
C SER A 139 -3.82 -78.00 0.58
N LEU A 140 -4.49 -76.84 0.64
CA LEU A 140 -5.94 -76.72 0.61
C LEU A 140 -6.34 -75.57 -0.30
N SER A 141 -7.26 -75.83 -1.24
CA SER A 141 -7.81 -74.81 -2.14
C SER A 141 -9.15 -74.27 -1.63
N PHE A 142 -9.26 -72.95 -1.56
CA PHE A 142 -10.44 -72.19 -1.18
C PHE A 142 -11.14 -71.70 -2.44
N LYS A 143 -12.23 -72.37 -2.80
CA LYS A 143 -13.07 -71.99 -3.93
C LYS A 143 -14.04 -70.89 -3.49
N SER A 144 -14.02 -69.76 -4.21
CA SER A 144 -14.89 -68.61 -3.97
C SER A 144 -14.70 -67.98 -2.58
N LEU A 145 -13.74 -67.06 -2.49
CA LEU A 145 -13.56 -66.26 -1.27
C LEU A 145 -14.85 -65.51 -0.93
N LYS A 146 -15.21 -65.49 0.36
CA LYS A 146 -16.24 -64.59 0.85
C LYS A 146 -15.72 -63.15 0.77
N GLU A 147 -16.60 -62.20 0.47
CA GLU A 147 -16.26 -60.78 0.56
C GLU A 147 -16.01 -60.43 2.02
N GLY A 148 -14.86 -59.85 2.34
CA GLY A 148 -14.68 -59.11 3.60
C GLY A 148 -15.28 -57.72 3.44
N VAL A 149 -15.91 -57.18 4.49
CA VAL A 149 -16.15 -55.72 4.57
C VAL A 149 -14.82 -55.10 4.99
N ALA A 150 -14.05 -54.60 4.01
CA ALA A 150 -12.74 -54.00 4.28
C ALA A 150 -12.85 -52.59 4.87
N TYR A 151 -13.95 -51.88 4.56
CA TYR A 151 -14.09 -50.47 4.90
C TYR A 151 -15.56 -50.03 4.95
N VAL A 152 -15.86 -49.03 5.78
CA VAL A 152 -17.17 -48.38 5.88
C VAL A 152 -17.01 -46.86 5.76
N ASP A 153 -17.69 -46.23 4.81
CA ASP A 153 -17.83 -44.76 4.74
C ASP A 153 -19.22 -44.34 5.21
N LEU A 154 -19.27 -43.42 6.17
CA LEU A 154 -20.49 -42.86 6.71
C LEU A 154 -20.53 -41.36 6.44
N GLU A 155 -21.61 -40.91 5.82
CA GLU A 155 -21.88 -39.48 5.65
C GLU A 155 -22.92 -39.05 6.69
N ILE A 156 -22.51 -38.16 7.58
CA ILE A 156 -23.34 -37.63 8.66
C ILE A 156 -23.53 -36.14 8.39
N PRO A 157 -24.76 -35.68 8.10
CA PRO A 157 -25.03 -34.28 7.82
C PRO A 157 -24.49 -33.36 8.92
N ALA A 158 -23.98 -32.20 8.52
CA ALA A 158 -23.64 -31.15 9.47
C ALA A 158 -24.88 -30.78 10.32
N PHE A 159 -24.67 -30.53 11.61
CA PHE A 159 -25.73 -30.22 12.56
C PHE A 159 -25.41 -28.94 13.32
N TYR A 160 -26.46 -28.18 13.63
CA TYR A 160 -26.36 -26.84 14.18
C TYR A 160 -27.17 -26.71 15.47
N ALA A 161 -26.90 -25.64 16.24
CA ALA A 161 -27.63 -25.39 17.48
C ALA A 161 -29.13 -25.24 17.20
N GLY A 162 -29.96 -26.02 17.91
CA GLY A 162 -31.40 -26.10 17.71
C GLY A 162 -31.84 -27.23 16.77
N ASP A 163 -30.94 -27.80 15.98
CA ASP A 163 -31.27 -28.98 15.17
C ASP A 163 -31.52 -30.18 16.08
N LYS A 164 -32.39 -31.09 15.64
CA LYS A 164 -32.60 -32.37 16.31
C LYS A 164 -31.64 -33.42 15.74
N PRO A 165 -31.21 -34.40 16.54
CA PRO A 165 -30.42 -35.52 16.05
C PRO A 165 -31.12 -36.21 14.88
N ALA A 166 -30.54 -36.11 13.68
CA ALA A 166 -31.02 -36.82 12.52
C ALA A 166 -30.54 -38.29 12.56
N ALA A 167 -31.32 -39.19 11.96
CA ALA A 167 -30.81 -40.51 11.64
C ALA A 167 -29.74 -40.38 10.54
N ALA A 168 -28.63 -41.12 10.65
CA ALA A 168 -27.61 -41.17 9.59
C ALA A 168 -28.26 -41.60 8.27
N SER A 169 -28.08 -40.81 7.21
CA SER A 169 -28.92 -40.88 6.01
C SER A 169 -28.33 -41.73 4.87
N SER A 170 -27.02 -41.99 4.85
CA SER A 170 -26.37 -42.75 3.76
C SER A 170 -25.10 -43.49 4.21
N ILE A 171 -24.95 -44.74 3.76
CA ILE A 171 -23.66 -45.44 3.71
C ILE A 171 -23.19 -45.34 2.26
N VAL A 172 -22.01 -44.75 2.02
CA VAL A 172 -21.40 -44.73 0.68
C VAL A 172 -20.41 -45.89 0.61
N ARG A 173 -20.54 -46.76 -0.41
CA ARG A 173 -19.54 -47.80 -0.72
C ARG A 173 -18.53 -47.28 -1.74
N ASP A 174 -17.37 -47.93 -1.73
CA ASP A 174 -16.20 -47.76 -2.61
C ASP A 174 -16.55 -47.43 -4.10
N PRO A 175 -15.78 -46.56 -4.81
CA PRO A 175 -16.15 -45.94 -6.08
C PRO A 175 -16.28 -46.85 -7.31
N GLU A 176 -15.98 -48.14 -7.23
CA GLU A 176 -15.99 -49.01 -8.43
C GLU A 176 -17.34 -49.69 -8.72
N GLY A 177 -18.38 -49.40 -7.93
CA GLY A 177 -19.75 -49.85 -8.20
C GLY A 177 -20.66 -48.73 -8.70
N ILE A 178 -20.69 -48.49 -10.01
CA ILE A 178 -21.62 -47.58 -10.72
C ILE A 178 -23.08 -47.93 -10.34
N TYR A 179 -23.69 -47.19 -9.43
CA TYR A 179 -25.13 -46.92 -9.44
C TYR A 179 -25.42 -45.54 -8.82
N ASP A 180 -26.05 -44.71 -9.65
CA ASP A 180 -26.56 -43.39 -9.34
C ASP A 180 -27.63 -43.48 -8.24
N HIS A 181 -27.43 -42.77 -7.13
CA HIS A 181 -28.44 -42.58 -6.11
C HIS A 181 -28.67 -41.08 -5.89
N THR A 182 -29.80 -40.62 -6.42
CA THR A 182 -30.44 -39.36 -6.04
C THR A 182 -30.94 -39.49 -4.60
N PRO A 183 -30.61 -38.56 -3.68
CA PRO A 183 -31.12 -38.59 -2.31
C PRO A 183 -32.62 -38.26 -2.29
N PHE A 184 -33.44 -39.14 -1.72
CA PHE A 184 -34.89 -38.92 -1.51
C PHE A 184 -35.15 -38.55 -0.04
N TYR A 185 -35.77 -37.40 0.19
CA TYR A 185 -36.22 -36.94 1.51
C TYR A 185 -37.58 -37.57 1.87
N VAL A 186 -37.73 -38.06 3.09
CA VAL A 186 -39.04 -38.39 3.68
C VAL A 186 -39.21 -37.59 4.95
N ASN A 187 -40.30 -36.83 5.01
CA ASN A 187 -40.72 -36.01 6.14
C ASN A 187 -41.56 -36.89 7.08
N GLU A 188 -41.20 -37.02 8.35
CA GLU A 188 -41.97 -37.81 9.32
C GLU A 188 -43.16 -37.00 9.86
N ALA A 189 -44.35 -37.57 9.71
CA ALA A 189 -45.47 -37.32 10.61
C ALA A 189 -46.11 -38.65 11.01
N GLN A 190 -46.05 -38.90 12.32
CA GLN A 190 -46.77 -39.90 13.11
C GLN A 190 -46.16 -41.31 13.21
N GLY A 191 -46.01 -41.73 14.46
CA GLY A 191 -45.34 -42.95 14.88
C GLY A 191 -46.13 -44.21 14.54
N GLY A 192 -45.38 -45.22 14.16
CA GLY A 192 -45.84 -46.57 13.88
C GLY A 192 -44.68 -47.31 13.24
N ALA A 193 -44.16 -48.33 13.92
CA ALA A 193 -43.21 -49.25 13.32
C ALA A 193 -43.95 -50.04 12.23
N GLU A 194 -43.80 -49.65 10.96
CA GLU A 194 -44.20 -50.48 9.82
C GLU A 194 -43.14 -50.53 8.72
N TYR A 195 -43.08 -51.72 8.12
CA TYR A 195 -42.10 -52.25 7.18
C TYR A 195 -41.84 -51.36 5.97
N ILE A 196 -40.56 -51.13 5.65
CA ILE A 196 -40.10 -50.55 4.37
C ILE A 196 -39.05 -51.49 3.77
N SER A 197 -39.36 -52.07 2.61
CA SER A 197 -38.53 -53.06 1.92
C SER A 197 -37.60 -52.42 0.90
N GLY A 198 -36.29 -52.52 1.12
CA GLY A 198 -35.24 -52.25 0.14
C GLY A 198 -33.94 -52.90 0.63
N ALA A 199 -33.43 -53.87 -0.13
CA ALA A 199 -32.49 -54.92 0.33
C ALA A 199 -31.11 -54.47 0.88
N TYR A 200 -30.86 -53.17 1.04
CA TYR A 200 -29.55 -52.64 1.41
C TYR A 200 -29.58 -51.55 2.50
N ARG A 201 -30.75 -51.17 3.04
CA ARG A 201 -30.85 -50.37 4.30
C ARG A 201 -30.66 -51.20 5.58
N ASP A 202 -30.55 -52.52 5.45
CA ASP A 202 -30.56 -53.47 6.57
C ASP A 202 -29.27 -53.50 7.41
N PHE A 203 -28.24 -52.74 7.06
CA PHE A 203 -26.99 -52.70 7.82
C PHE A 203 -27.05 -51.71 9.00
N VAL A 204 -27.58 -50.49 8.86
CA VAL A 204 -27.67 -49.57 10.02
C VAL A 204 -28.88 -49.97 10.88
N LYS A 205 -28.63 -50.48 12.10
CA LYS A 205 -29.70 -50.85 13.04
C LYS A 205 -30.01 -49.78 14.07
N GLY A 206 -29.12 -48.82 14.25
CA GLY A 206 -29.35 -47.72 15.17
C GLY A 206 -28.30 -46.63 15.03
N VAL A 207 -28.73 -45.40 15.31
CA VAL A 207 -27.86 -44.24 15.43
C VAL A 207 -28.14 -43.64 16.80
N ALA A 208 -27.11 -43.57 17.63
CA ALA A 208 -27.18 -42.97 18.95
C ALA A 208 -26.29 -41.74 18.99
N TRP A 209 -26.85 -40.61 19.40
CA TRP A 209 -26.13 -39.37 19.58
C TRP A 209 -25.81 -39.17 21.06
N TYR A 210 -24.65 -38.61 21.36
CA TYR A 210 -24.26 -38.26 22.73
C TYR A 210 -23.76 -36.83 22.77
N ASP A 211 -24.23 -36.08 23.75
CA ASP A 211 -23.62 -34.84 24.18
C ASP A 211 -22.41 -35.18 25.04
N ARG A 212 -21.21 -34.97 24.51
CA ARG A 212 -19.93 -35.22 25.19
C ARG A 212 -19.60 -34.17 26.24
N THR A 213 -20.18 -32.98 26.15
CA THR A 213 -20.01 -31.94 27.17
C THR A 213 -20.73 -32.35 28.46
N THR A 214 -21.95 -32.86 28.35
CA THR A 214 -22.73 -33.33 29.52
C THR A 214 -22.55 -34.82 29.80
N ASN A 215 -21.89 -35.55 28.89
CA ASN A 215 -21.75 -37.01 28.90
C ASN A 215 -23.11 -37.74 28.98
N THR A 216 -24.11 -37.27 28.22
CA THR A 216 -25.47 -37.84 28.19
C THR A 216 -25.89 -38.27 26.78
N GLY A 217 -26.70 -39.33 26.69
CA GLY A 217 -27.30 -39.76 25.43
C GLY A 217 -28.44 -38.83 25.01
N MET A 218 -28.50 -38.48 23.72
CA MET A 218 -29.55 -37.65 23.14
C MET A 218 -30.70 -38.51 22.63
N ASN A 219 -31.92 -38.17 23.01
CA ASN A 219 -33.13 -38.74 22.39
C ASN A 219 -33.56 -37.91 21.17
N ALA A 220 -34.52 -38.42 20.38
CA ALA A 220 -35.00 -37.75 19.17
C ALA A 220 -35.67 -36.38 19.39
N ALA A 221 -36.04 -36.04 20.63
CA ALA A 221 -36.59 -34.74 20.99
C ALA A 221 -35.54 -33.74 21.50
N ALA A 222 -34.34 -34.21 21.86
CA ALA A 222 -33.23 -33.35 22.23
C ALA A 222 -32.81 -32.49 21.03
N VAL A 223 -32.24 -31.33 21.31
CA VAL A 223 -31.66 -30.45 20.29
C VAL A 223 -30.19 -30.27 20.59
N PHE A 224 -29.38 -30.10 19.56
CA PHE A 224 -28.00 -29.71 19.73
C PHE A 224 -27.94 -28.32 20.35
N GLN A 225 -27.16 -28.18 21.42
CA GLN A 225 -26.94 -26.93 22.14
C GLN A 225 -25.62 -26.30 21.71
N ARG A 226 -25.61 -24.97 21.59
CA ARG A 226 -24.44 -24.19 21.24
C ARG A 226 -23.30 -24.43 22.25
N GLY A 227 -22.07 -24.56 21.74
CA GLY A 227 -20.88 -24.72 22.58
C GLY A 227 -20.67 -26.12 23.17
N HIS A 228 -21.61 -27.05 22.93
CA HIS A 228 -21.47 -28.44 23.37
C HIS A 228 -20.76 -29.28 22.30
N ARG A 229 -20.00 -30.28 22.73
CA ARG A 229 -19.36 -31.27 21.86
C ARG A 229 -20.24 -32.49 21.75
N TYR A 230 -20.27 -33.11 20.59
CA TYR A 230 -21.13 -34.27 20.34
C TYR A 230 -20.36 -35.41 19.75
N SER A 231 -20.96 -36.58 19.85
CA SER A 231 -20.52 -37.77 19.16
C SER A 231 -21.71 -38.54 18.65
N VAL A 232 -21.47 -39.37 17.65
CA VAL A 232 -22.46 -40.26 17.09
C VAL A 232 -21.89 -41.67 17.05
N THR A 233 -22.69 -42.63 17.51
CA THR A 233 -22.41 -44.05 17.40
C THR A 233 -23.41 -44.68 16.43
N VAL A 234 -22.91 -45.20 15.33
CA VAL A 234 -23.69 -45.92 14.32
C VAL A 234 -23.50 -47.41 14.52
N ALA A 235 -24.60 -48.12 14.77
CA ALA A 235 -24.63 -49.57 14.91
C ALA A 235 -24.90 -50.23 13.56
N LEU A 236 -23.94 -51.00 13.07
CA LEU A 236 -23.99 -51.73 11.81
C LEU A 236 -24.20 -53.22 12.10
N GLN A 237 -25.36 -53.78 11.74
CA GLN A 237 -25.60 -55.21 11.77
C GLN A 237 -25.00 -55.88 10.54
N VAL A 238 -24.16 -56.87 10.77
CA VAL A 238 -23.56 -57.64 9.70
C VAL A 238 -24.34 -58.94 9.53
N ASN A 239 -24.80 -59.22 8.31
CA ASN A 239 -25.57 -60.43 8.02
C ASN A 239 -24.65 -61.67 8.10
N GLN A 240 -24.88 -62.51 9.11
CA GLN A 240 -24.10 -63.73 9.41
C GLN A 240 -24.00 -64.71 8.23
N ALA A 241 -24.91 -64.66 7.24
CA ALA A 241 -24.88 -65.53 6.08
C ALA A 241 -23.69 -65.24 5.13
N TYR A 242 -23.14 -64.02 5.13
CA TYR A 242 -22.16 -63.57 4.14
C TYR A 242 -20.81 -63.12 4.74
N TYR A 243 -20.76 -62.76 6.02
CA TYR A 243 -19.59 -62.18 6.66
C TYR A 243 -19.33 -62.86 8.01
N GLY A 244 -18.12 -63.39 8.22
CA GLY A 244 -17.74 -64.04 9.48
C GLY A 244 -16.64 -63.26 10.19
N PHE A 245 -16.94 -62.69 11.35
CA PHE A 245 -15.92 -62.18 12.27
C PHE A 245 -15.40 -63.34 13.11
N TRP A 246 -14.08 -63.45 13.22
CA TRP A 246 -13.44 -64.49 14.02
C TRP A 246 -13.32 -64.01 15.46
N ALA A 247 -14.00 -64.68 16.40
CA ALA A 247 -13.99 -64.33 17.82
C ALA A 247 -12.77 -64.88 18.60
N ASP A 248 -12.00 -65.82 18.03
CA ASP A 248 -11.13 -66.69 18.83
C ASP A 248 -9.61 -66.38 18.76
N LEU A 249 -9.18 -65.38 18.00
CA LEU A 249 -7.78 -64.94 17.97
C LEU A 249 -7.72 -63.40 17.92
N THR A 250 -7.76 -62.78 19.09
CA THR A 250 -7.75 -61.33 19.37
C THR A 250 -8.95 -60.52 18.82
N PRO A 251 -9.72 -59.79 19.67
CA PRO A 251 -11.00 -59.18 19.30
C PRO A 251 -10.89 -57.90 18.44
N ALA A 252 -9.77 -57.69 17.75
CA ALA A 252 -9.56 -56.48 16.96
C ALA A 252 -10.22 -56.63 15.58
N PHE A 253 -11.35 -55.94 15.38
CA PHE A 253 -11.82 -55.64 14.05
C PHE A 253 -10.73 -54.84 13.31
N HIS A 254 -10.29 -55.32 12.14
CA HIS A 254 -9.21 -54.69 11.34
C HIS A 254 -9.71 -53.77 10.22
N GLY A 255 -11.02 -53.54 10.10
CA GLY A 255 -11.54 -52.59 9.12
C GLY A 255 -11.32 -51.15 9.57
N THR A 256 -11.07 -50.26 8.61
CA THR A 256 -11.10 -48.82 8.83
C THR A 256 -12.51 -48.28 8.56
N ALA A 257 -12.89 -47.19 9.22
CA ALA A 257 -14.10 -46.45 8.90
C ALA A 257 -13.72 -44.99 8.65
N ARG A 258 -14.42 -44.32 7.73
CA ARG A 258 -14.46 -42.85 7.71
C ARG A 258 -15.85 -42.34 8.01
N VAL A 259 -15.88 -41.20 8.68
CA VAL A 259 -17.09 -40.42 8.89
C VAL A 259 -16.82 -39.04 8.32
N ASN A 260 -17.59 -38.61 7.31
CA ASN A 260 -17.39 -37.35 6.60
C ASN A 260 -15.95 -37.16 6.06
N GLY A 261 -15.33 -38.25 5.59
CA GLY A 261 -13.95 -38.26 5.10
C GLY A 261 -12.86 -38.30 6.17
N ASP A 262 -13.19 -38.23 7.46
CA ASP A 262 -12.21 -38.36 8.56
C ASP A 262 -11.94 -39.83 8.88
N GLU A 263 -10.67 -40.24 8.87
CA GLU A 263 -10.20 -41.60 9.17
C GLU A 263 -10.03 -41.89 10.66
N ASN A 264 -10.09 -40.87 11.52
CA ASN A 264 -9.89 -41.00 12.97
C ASN A 264 -11.18 -41.44 13.68
N VAL A 265 -11.78 -42.54 13.24
CA VAL A 265 -13.04 -43.05 13.78
C VAL A 265 -12.79 -44.25 14.69
N SER A 266 -13.44 -44.28 15.85
CA SER A 266 -13.34 -45.44 16.75
C SER A 266 -14.28 -46.54 16.27
N VAL A 267 -13.73 -47.68 15.85
CA VAL A 267 -14.53 -48.86 15.48
C VAL A 267 -14.39 -49.92 16.57
N GLN A 268 -15.53 -50.35 17.12
CA GLN A 268 -15.59 -51.36 18.18
C GLN A 268 -16.54 -52.49 17.77
N SER A 269 -16.10 -53.74 17.96
CA SER A 269 -17.00 -54.90 17.86
C SER A 269 -17.83 -55.03 19.15
N ASN A 270 -19.07 -55.50 19.05
CA ASN A 270 -19.90 -55.72 20.23
C ASN A 270 -19.31 -56.86 21.10
N ALA A 271 -18.97 -56.60 22.36
CA ALA A 271 -18.42 -57.62 23.26
C ALA A 271 -19.40 -58.77 23.59
N LEU A 272 -20.71 -58.54 23.45
CA LEU A 272 -21.74 -59.54 23.75
C LEU A 272 -22.12 -60.41 22.55
N ASP A 273 -21.91 -59.90 21.34
CA ASP A 273 -22.15 -60.61 20.09
C ASP A 273 -21.26 -60.03 18.96
N PRO A 274 -19.95 -60.34 18.98
CA PRO A 274 -18.97 -59.75 18.05
C PRO A 274 -19.24 -60.15 16.60
N ASN A 275 -20.13 -61.12 16.38
CA ASN A 275 -20.46 -61.64 15.05
C ASN A 275 -21.65 -60.94 14.42
N THR A 276 -22.37 -60.08 15.15
CA THR A 276 -23.63 -59.50 14.66
C THR A 276 -23.57 -57.98 14.51
N TYR A 277 -22.78 -57.25 15.32
CA TYR A 277 -22.76 -55.77 15.27
C TYR A 277 -21.36 -55.16 15.35
N ILE A 278 -21.15 -54.13 14.52
CA ILE A 278 -20.02 -53.18 14.59
C ILE A 278 -20.56 -51.83 15.03
N PHE A 279 -19.90 -51.17 15.97
CA PHE A 279 -20.19 -49.81 16.37
C PHE A 279 -19.11 -48.88 15.83
N VAL A 280 -19.51 -47.91 15.02
CA VAL A 280 -18.64 -46.84 14.53
C VAL A 280 -18.96 -45.60 15.34
N THR A 281 -18.02 -45.14 16.16
CA THR A 281 -18.17 -43.93 16.98
C THR A 281 -17.28 -42.82 16.45
N TYR A 282 -17.89 -41.68 16.17
CA TYR A 282 -17.21 -40.46 15.75
C TYR A 282 -17.47 -39.35 16.75
N ASP A 283 -16.39 -38.81 17.31
CA ASP A 283 -16.44 -37.62 18.16
C ASP A 283 -16.20 -36.40 17.27
N PHE A 284 -17.19 -35.51 17.18
CA PHE A 284 -17.05 -34.30 16.38
C PHE A 284 -16.03 -33.37 17.07
N PRO A 285 -14.99 -32.93 16.35
CA PRO A 285 -13.89 -32.17 16.95
C PRO A 285 -14.35 -30.80 17.46
N ASP A 286 -15.34 -30.20 16.80
CA ASP A 286 -15.82 -28.86 17.08
C ASP A 286 -17.16 -28.85 17.83
N PRO A 287 -17.34 -27.91 18.77
CA PRO A 287 -18.63 -27.72 19.42
C PRO A 287 -19.68 -27.21 18.42
N VAL A 288 -20.95 -27.54 18.65
CA VAL A 288 -22.05 -27.18 17.76
C VAL A 288 -22.13 -25.68 17.53
N THR A 289 -22.16 -25.34 16.24
CA THR A 289 -22.20 -23.99 15.72
C THR A 289 -23.63 -23.52 15.48
N GLN A 290 -23.87 -22.21 15.57
CA GLN A 290 -25.13 -21.57 15.26
C GLN A 290 -25.15 -21.11 13.80
N LYS A 291 -26.28 -21.31 13.09
CA LYS A 291 -26.44 -20.81 11.72
C LYS A 291 -26.53 -19.29 11.70
N ILE A 292 -25.76 -18.67 10.81
CA ILE A 292 -25.96 -17.28 10.41
C ILE A 292 -26.97 -17.29 9.27
N LEU A 293 -28.21 -16.87 9.54
CA LEU A 293 -29.27 -16.86 8.52
C LEU A 293 -29.35 -15.54 7.75
N PHE A 294 -28.71 -14.48 8.26
CA PHE A 294 -28.73 -13.15 7.68
C PHE A 294 -27.33 -12.56 7.71
N ALA A 295 -26.92 -11.91 6.63
CA ALA A 295 -25.65 -11.20 6.53
C ALA A 295 -25.90 -9.75 6.11
N ASP A 296 -25.92 -8.85 7.07
CA ASP A 296 -26.08 -7.41 6.85
C ASP A 296 -24.78 -6.66 7.14
N VAL A 297 -24.37 -5.85 6.16
CA VAL A 297 -23.18 -5.02 6.17
C VAL A 297 -23.57 -3.55 6.01
N THR A 298 -23.02 -2.69 6.84
CA THR A 298 -23.25 -1.23 6.83
C THR A 298 -21.92 -0.46 6.69
N ASN A 299 -22.02 0.87 6.65
CA ASN A 299 -20.87 1.78 6.60
C ASN A 299 -19.98 1.61 5.35
N VAL A 300 -20.55 1.13 4.24
CA VAL A 300 -19.87 1.13 2.93
C VAL A 300 -20.20 2.42 2.20
N LYS A 301 -19.24 3.31 1.98
CA LYS A 301 -19.54 4.61 1.36
C LYS A 301 -20.00 4.44 -0.10
N THR A 302 -21.08 5.10 -0.51
CA THR A 302 -21.52 5.15 -1.92
C THR A 302 -20.44 5.83 -2.76
N PRO A 303 -20.07 5.29 -3.94
CA PRO A 303 -19.04 5.88 -4.79
C PRO A 303 -19.52 7.23 -5.33
N LEU A 304 -18.78 8.29 -4.99
CA LEU A 304 -19.02 9.66 -5.42
C LEU A 304 -17.81 10.16 -6.21
N GLY A 305 -18.05 10.78 -7.36
CA GLY A 305 -17.00 11.24 -8.27
C GLY A 305 -15.94 12.09 -7.56
N GLY A 306 -14.67 11.86 -7.86
CA GLY A 306 -13.54 12.58 -7.26
C GLY A 306 -13.12 12.06 -5.88
N GLU A 307 -13.92 11.24 -5.20
CA GLU A 307 -13.52 10.59 -3.95
C GLU A 307 -12.74 9.30 -4.21
N THR A 308 -11.86 8.95 -3.27
CA THR A 308 -11.19 7.65 -3.25
C THR A 308 -12.05 6.58 -2.58
N PRO A 309 -11.86 5.28 -2.90
CA PRO A 309 -12.61 4.20 -2.25
C PRO A 309 -12.37 4.12 -0.75
N ALA A 310 -13.45 4.02 0.02
CA ALA A 310 -13.38 3.72 1.45
C ALA A 310 -13.37 2.19 1.67
N TYR A 311 -12.30 1.67 2.28
CA TYR A 311 -12.15 0.24 2.57
C TYR A 311 -12.63 -0.11 3.98
N THR A 312 -13.78 0.43 4.36
CA THR A 312 -14.42 0.21 5.65
C THR A 312 -15.79 -0.41 5.44
N ALA A 313 -16.15 -1.33 6.32
CA ALA A 313 -17.45 -1.96 6.38
C ALA A 313 -17.68 -2.42 7.82
N GLU A 314 -18.93 -2.42 8.26
CA GLU A 314 -19.36 -2.86 9.57
C GLU A 314 -20.44 -3.93 9.44
N VAL A 315 -20.58 -4.78 10.45
CA VAL A 315 -21.62 -5.81 10.49
C VAL A 315 -22.68 -5.42 11.51
N VAL A 316 -23.96 -5.64 11.19
CA VAL A 316 -25.07 -5.27 12.08
C VAL A 316 -25.42 -6.40 13.04
N SER A 317 -25.32 -7.65 12.56
CA SER A 317 -25.73 -8.84 13.33
C SER A 317 -24.54 -9.54 13.98
N PRO A 318 -24.73 -10.15 15.16
CA PRO A 318 -23.68 -10.92 15.82
C PRO A 318 -23.43 -12.27 15.13
N GLY A 319 -22.24 -12.83 15.34
CA GLY A 319 -21.87 -14.17 14.87
C GLY A 319 -20.98 -14.17 13.64
N TYR A 320 -20.62 -13.01 13.11
CA TYR A 320 -19.61 -12.84 12.08
C TYR A 320 -18.99 -11.44 12.18
N SER A 321 -17.83 -11.26 11.56
CA SER A 321 -17.14 -9.97 11.42
C SER A 321 -16.69 -9.76 9.98
N VAL A 322 -16.40 -8.51 9.58
CA VAL A 322 -15.63 -8.25 8.36
C VAL A 322 -14.24 -8.84 8.54
N SER A 323 -13.84 -9.72 7.63
CA SER A 323 -12.59 -10.46 7.80
C SER A 323 -11.38 -9.54 7.75
N GLY A 324 -10.40 -9.77 8.63
CA GLY A 324 -9.17 -8.99 8.71
C GLY A 324 -8.18 -9.22 7.56
N PHE A 325 -8.58 -9.87 6.46
CA PHE A 325 -7.69 -10.16 5.35
C PHE A 325 -7.08 -8.89 4.77
N THR A 326 -5.76 -8.78 4.87
CA THR A 326 -4.94 -7.82 4.16
C THR A 326 -4.11 -8.55 3.12
N SER A 327 -3.99 -7.98 1.92
CA SER A 327 -3.38 -8.58 0.71
C SER A 327 -1.88 -8.99 0.80
N THR A 328 -1.23 -8.93 1.97
CA THR A 328 0.22 -9.08 2.15
C THR A 328 0.71 -10.45 2.62
N GLY A 329 -0.13 -11.49 2.63
CA GLY A 329 0.23 -12.83 3.12
C GLY A 329 0.99 -13.69 2.11
N SER A 330 2.16 -14.21 2.50
CA SER A 330 3.08 -15.07 1.73
C SER A 330 2.58 -16.49 1.41
N GLU A 331 1.30 -16.79 1.61
CA GLU A 331 0.74 -18.14 1.46
C GLU A 331 -0.31 -18.19 0.33
N GLY A 332 0.19 -18.15 -0.91
CA GLY A 332 -0.39 -18.84 -2.08
C GLY A 332 -1.76 -18.43 -2.63
N VAL A 333 -2.57 -17.63 -1.94
CA VAL A 333 -3.91 -17.25 -2.38
C VAL A 333 -3.95 -15.73 -2.53
N ALA A 334 -3.73 -15.24 -3.75
CA ALA A 334 -3.69 -13.81 -4.03
C ALA A 334 -5.09 -13.18 -3.87
N LEU A 335 -5.43 -12.77 -2.66
CA LEU A 335 -6.57 -11.90 -2.35
C LEU A 335 -6.23 -10.45 -2.74
N SER A 336 -5.86 -10.25 -4.01
CA SER A 336 -5.45 -8.95 -4.51
C SER A 336 -6.60 -7.94 -4.40
N GLY A 337 -6.27 -6.74 -3.92
CA GLY A 337 -7.20 -5.63 -3.80
C GLY A 337 -8.09 -5.62 -2.55
N TYR A 338 -8.00 -6.60 -1.65
CA TYR A 338 -8.70 -6.52 -0.37
C TYR A 338 -7.87 -5.75 0.67
N HIS A 339 -8.52 -4.79 1.32
CA HIS A 339 -8.00 -4.02 2.43
C HIS A 339 -9.01 -4.12 3.58
N GLY A 340 -8.65 -4.85 4.65
CA GLY A 340 -9.56 -5.09 5.77
C GLY A 340 -10.85 -5.80 5.34
N GLY A 341 -10.76 -6.79 4.45
CA GLY A 341 -11.91 -7.56 3.97
C GLY A 341 -12.81 -6.83 2.96
N VAL A 342 -12.53 -5.57 2.61
CA VAL A 342 -13.27 -4.81 1.60
C VAL A 342 -12.44 -4.67 0.32
N ARG A 343 -13.09 -4.76 -0.86
CA ARG A 343 -12.47 -4.52 -2.16
C ARG A 343 -13.42 -3.75 -3.07
N TRP A 344 -12.88 -2.76 -3.78
CA TRP A 344 -13.60 -2.01 -4.80
C TRP A 344 -13.18 -2.43 -6.21
N TYR A 345 -14.12 -2.37 -7.15
CA TYR A 345 -13.92 -2.75 -8.54
C TYR A 345 -14.60 -1.76 -9.48
N ASP A 346 -13.87 -1.25 -10.47
CA ASP A 346 -14.41 -0.46 -11.57
C ASP A 346 -15.01 -1.43 -12.60
N GLU A 347 -16.33 -1.52 -12.63
CA GLU A 347 -17.06 -2.39 -13.55
C GLU A 347 -17.00 -1.89 -15.00
N THR A 348 -16.71 -0.61 -15.21
CA THR A 348 -16.56 -0.03 -16.54
C THR A 348 -15.20 -0.41 -17.15
N LEU A 349 -14.11 -0.28 -16.39
CA LEU A 349 -12.76 -0.61 -16.85
C LEU A 349 -12.36 -2.07 -16.62
N LYS A 350 -13.16 -2.84 -15.87
CA LYS A 350 -12.86 -4.22 -15.46
C LYS A 350 -11.53 -4.34 -14.71
N GLN A 351 -11.34 -3.45 -13.73
CA GLN A 351 -10.13 -3.43 -12.91
C GLN A 351 -10.45 -3.25 -11.41
N ILE A 352 -9.55 -3.77 -10.57
CA ILE A 352 -9.59 -3.55 -9.12
C ILE A 352 -9.14 -2.11 -8.83
N MET A 353 -9.88 -1.42 -7.96
CA MET A 353 -9.53 -0.07 -7.50
C MET A 353 -8.48 -0.14 -6.38
N LYS A 354 -7.53 0.79 -6.43
CA LYS A 354 -6.55 1.10 -5.38
C LYS A 354 -7.05 2.23 -4.49
N ASP A 355 -6.43 2.41 -3.32
CA ASP A 355 -6.67 3.53 -2.40
C ASP A 355 -6.31 4.91 -2.99
N THR A 356 -5.46 4.94 -4.02
CA THR A 356 -5.11 6.15 -4.78
C THR A 356 -6.03 6.42 -5.98
N ASP A 357 -6.86 5.46 -6.38
CA ASP A 357 -7.78 5.67 -7.51
C ASP A 357 -8.96 6.52 -7.05
N VAL A 358 -9.57 7.28 -7.97
CA VAL A 358 -10.78 8.06 -7.70
C VAL A 358 -11.97 7.50 -8.47
N PHE A 359 -13.15 7.57 -7.88
CA PHE A 359 -14.38 7.30 -8.63
C PHE A 359 -14.57 8.38 -9.70
N LEU A 360 -14.93 7.96 -10.90
CA LEU A 360 -15.15 8.85 -12.03
C LEU A 360 -16.63 8.87 -12.40
N PRO A 361 -17.21 10.04 -12.72
CA PRO A 361 -18.63 10.15 -12.95
C PRO A 361 -19.07 9.32 -14.17
N GLY A 362 -20.29 8.79 -14.10
CA GLY A 362 -20.85 7.94 -15.17
C GLY A 362 -20.26 6.54 -15.25
N ARG A 363 -19.24 6.20 -14.47
CA ARG A 363 -18.73 4.82 -14.36
C ARG A 363 -19.48 4.02 -13.32
N GLN A 364 -19.58 2.72 -13.55
CA GLN A 364 -20.19 1.78 -12.62
C GLN A 364 -19.14 1.14 -11.73
N TYR A 365 -19.45 1.02 -10.44
CA TYR A 365 -18.55 0.43 -9.45
C TYR A 365 -19.26 -0.66 -8.66
N SER A 366 -18.49 -1.63 -8.21
CA SER A 366 -18.93 -2.65 -7.27
C SER A 366 -17.99 -2.74 -6.08
N VAL A 367 -18.55 -3.16 -4.96
CA VAL A 367 -17.81 -3.45 -3.72
C VAL A 367 -18.01 -4.91 -3.38
N ARG A 368 -16.93 -5.57 -2.92
CA ARG A 368 -16.98 -6.90 -2.32
C ARG A 368 -16.54 -6.82 -0.87
N VAL A 369 -17.27 -7.49 0.01
CA VAL A 369 -16.98 -7.59 1.44
C VAL A 369 -16.87 -9.06 1.83
N ILE A 370 -15.75 -9.44 2.41
CA ILE A 370 -15.51 -10.77 2.97
C ILE A 370 -15.93 -10.75 4.44
N LEU A 371 -16.86 -11.63 4.79
CA LEU A 371 -17.30 -11.88 6.14
C LEU A 371 -16.69 -13.19 6.63
N GLU A 372 -16.33 -13.23 7.91
CA GLU A 372 -15.81 -14.40 8.61
C GLU A 372 -16.72 -14.70 9.79
N ALA A 373 -17.21 -15.94 9.87
CA ALA A 373 -18.04 -16.40 10.97
C ALA A 373 -17.22 -16.43 12.27
N ASP A 374 -17.80 -15.90 13.35
CA ASP A 374 -17.20 -15.96 14.68
C ASP A 374 -17.13 -17.41 15.17
N SER A 375 -16.24 -17.69 16.13
CA SER A 375 -16.17 -19.02 16.75
C SER A 375 -17.53 -19.47 17.29
N GLY A 376 -17.96 -20.67 16.89
CA GLY A 376 -19.28 -21.20 17.24
C GLY A 376 -20.40 -20.77 16.31
N PHE A 377 -20.11 -20.15 15.17
CA PHE A 377 -21.07 -19.83 14.11
C PHE A 377 -20.58 -20.34 12.76
N LEU A 378 -21.51 -20.57 11.84
CA LEU A 378 -21.23 -20.90 10.44
C LEU A 378 -22.31 -20.30 9.54
N PHE A 379 -21.90 -19.91 8.33
CA PHE A 379 -22.81 -19.65 7.23
C PHE A 379 -23.35 -21.00 6.71
N PRO A 380 -24.67 -21.19 6.60
CA PRO A 380 -25.25 -22.42 6.09
C PRO A 380 -24.91 -22.58 4.60
N VAL A 381 -24.34 -23.72 4.22
CA VAL A 381 -24.02 -24.06 2.83
C VAL A 381 -24.84 -25.29 2.44
N GLY A 382 -25.76 -25.12 1.51
CA GLY A 382 -26.50 -26.20 0.86
C GLY A 382 -25.83 -26.66 -0.43
N THR A 383 -26.45 -27.63 -1.12
CA THR A 383 -25.94 -28.21 -2.37
C THR A 383 -25.89 -27.22 -3.53
N ALA A 384 -26.65 -26.12 -3.46
CA ALA A 384 -26.69 -25.06 -4.48
C ALA A 384 -25.88 -23.81 -4.11
N GLY A 385 -25.17 -23.80 -2.96
CA GLY A 385 -24.48 -22.64 -2.41
C GLY A 385 -25.00 -22.25 -1.02
N TYR A 386 -24.76 -21.01 -0.61
CA TYR A 386 -25.19 -20.52 0.71
C TYR A 386 -26.73 -20.43 0.82
N ASP A 387 -27.27 -20.89 1.95
CA ASP A 387 -28.71 -20.89 2.26
C ASP A 387 -29.04 -19.77 3.27
N LEU A 388 -28.81 -18.52 2.86
CA LEU A 388 -29.13 -17.33 3.66
C LEU A 388 -30.55 -16.85 3.36
N ALA A 389 -31.23 -16.39 4.40
CA ALA A 389 -32.57 -15.82 4.29
C ALA A 389 -32.56 -14.37 3.74
N ALA A 390 -31.51 -13.58 4.02
CA ALA A 390 -31.25 -12.31 3.34
C ALA A 390 -29.78 -11.88 3.47
N GLN A 391 -29.33 -11.05 2.53
CA GLN A 391 -28.00 -10.46 2.54
C GLN A 391 -28.03 -9.03 1.97
N THR A 392 -27.47 -8.08 2.71
CA THR A 392 -27.56 -6.65 2.37
C THR A 392 -26.24 -5.91 2.55
N ILE A 393 -26.01 -4.91 1.71
CA ILE A 393 -24.98 -3.88 1.89
C ILE A 393 -25.70 -2.52 1.95
N ASN A 394 -25.59 -1.82 3.08
CA ASN A 394 -26.34 -0.62 3.43
C ASN A 394 -27.86 -0.76 3.23
N GLY A 395 -28.42 -1.92 3.59
CA GLY A 395 -29.84 -2.21 3.44
C GLY A 395 -30.30 -2.48 2.00
N ALA A 396 -29.41 -2.49 1.01
CA ALA A 396 -29.72 -2.91 -0.37
C ALA A 396 -29.32 -4.37 -0.58
N ASP A 397 -30.12 -5.13 -1.34
CA ASP A 397 -29.88 -6.56 -1.61
C ASP A 397 -28.52 -6.78 -2.28
N ALA A 398 -27.68 -7.57 -1.63
CA ALA A 398 -26.36 -7.94 -2.12
C ALA A 398 -26.39 -9.30 -2.82
N GLN A 399 -25.43 -9.53 -3.72
CA GLN A 399 -25.21 -10.81 -4.35
C GLN A 399 -24.16 -11.60 -3.59
N ILE A 400 -24.39 -12.90 -3.40
CA ILE A 400 -23.37 -13.81 -2.87
C ILE A 400 -22.47 -14.23 -4.02
N VAL A 401 -21.17 -13.96 -3.91
CA VAL A 401 -20.20 -14.34 -4.94
C VAL A 401 -19.55 -15.66 -4.55
N THR A 402 -20.07 -16.77 -5.07
CA THR A 402 -19.57 -18.14 -4.86
C THR A 402 -18.28 -18.46 -5.62
N GLN A 403 -17.51 -17.45 -6.07
CA GLN A 403 -16.23 -17.73 -6.73
C GLN A 403 -15.36 -18.56 -5.80
N SER A 404 -14.72 -19.58 -6.38
CA SER A 404 -13.73 -20.48 -5.78
C SER A 404 -12.59 -19.67 -5.17
N PHE A 405 -12.86 -19.03 -4.03
CA PHE A 405 -11.82 -18.67 -3.10
C PHE A 405 -11.14 -20.00 -2.79
N ALA A 406 -9.87 -20.11 -3.17
CA ALA A 406 -9.01 -21.14 -2.63
C ALA A 406 -8.78 -20.79 -1.16
N VAL A 407 -9.84 -20.80 -0.34
CA VAL A 407 -9.67 -20.80 1.11
C VAL A 407 -8.88 -22.07 1.38
N PRO A 408 -7.70 -22.01 2.04
CA PRO A 408 -6.74 -23.12 2.12
C PRO A 408 -7.23 -24.46 2.70
N SER A 409 -8.52 -24.65 2.99
CA SER A 409 -9.02 -25.83 3.71
C SER A 409 -10.45 -26.28 3.38
N GLY A 410 -11.11 -25.76 2.34
CA GLY A 410 -12.50 -26.17 2.03
C GLY A 410 -13.55 -25.73 3.06
N ASP A 411 -13.20 -24.78 3.94
CA ASP A 411 -14.07 -24.26 4.99
C ASP A 411 -15.02 -23.16 4.46
N PHE A 412 -15.84 -23.52 3.46
CA PHE A 412 -16.83 -22.62 2.86
C PHE A 412 -17.90 -22.18 3.87
N ALA A 413 -18.09 -22.93 4.95
CA ALA A 413 -19.05 -22.56 5.98
C ALA A 413 -18.56 -21.39 6.87
N ARG A 414 -17.26 -21.07 6.84
CA ARG A 414 -16.67 -20.01 7.67
C ARG A 414 -16.61 -18.63 7.00
N TYR A 415 -16.51 -18.56 5.68
CA TYR A 415 -16.35 -17.28 4.96
C TYR A 415 -17.50 -17.03 4.00
N LEU A 416 -17.96 -15.79 3.89
CA LEU A 416 -18.99 -15.38 2.93
C LEU A 416 -18.53 -14.13 2.20
N VAL A 417 -18.72 -14.05 0.88
CA VAL A 417 -18.40 -12.85 0.10
C VAL A 417 -19.67 -12.23 -0.47
N LEU A 418 -19.96 -11.01 -0.04
CA LEU A 418 -21.06 -10.21 -0.56
C LEU A 418 -20.53 -9.24 -1.61
N GLU A 419 -21.22 -9.11 -2.75
CA GLU A 419 -21.00 -8.10 -3.78
C GLU A 419 -22.22 -7.21 -3.90
N TYR A 420 -22.00 -5.89 -3.92
CA TYR A 420 -23.04 -4.93 -4.29
C TYR A 420 -22.55 -4.03 -5.42
N ARG A 421 -23.42 -3.79 -6.39
CA ARG A 421 -23.15 -2.94 -7.55
C ARG A 421 -23.92 -1.64 -7.39
N PHE A 422 -23.19 -0.53 -7.35
CA PHE A 422 -23.79 0.78 -7.27
C PHE A 422 -24.32 1.22 -8.64
N SER A 423 -25.27 2.16 -8.63
CA SER A 423 -25.56 2.98 -9.81
C SER A 423 -24.30 3.75 -10.24
N PRO A 424 -24.22 4.21 -11.51
CA PRO A 424 -23.09 4.99 -11.97
C PRO A 424 -22.77 6.14 -11.01
N ALA A 425 -21.49 6.32 -10.68
CA ALA A 425 -21.04 7.36 -9.76
C ALA A 425 -21.50 8.73 -10.27
N GLN A 426 -22.09 9.52 -9.38
CA GLN A 426 -22.48 10.90 -9.69
C GLN A 426 -21.26 11.80 -9.59
N ALA A 427 -21.20 12.84 -10.42
CA ALA A 427 -20.19 13.86 -10.28
C ALA A 427 -20.41 14.67 -9.01
N GLN A 428 -19.33 15.15 -8.41
CA GLN A 428 -19.42 16.22 -7.42
C GLN A 428 -19.64 17.55 -8.13
N THR A 429 -20.50 18.39 -7.57
CA THR A 429 -20.84 19.69 -8.14
C THR A 429 -19.92 20.78 -7.64
N VAL A 430 -19.21 21.46 -8.55
CA VAL A 430 -18.49 22.71 -8.26
C VAL A 430 -19.52 23.83 -8.23
N SER A 431 -19.86 24.31 -7.04
CA SER A 431 -20.88 25.36 -6.82
C SER A 431 -20.29 26.77 -6.77
N SER A 432 -18.97 26.91 -6.58
CA SER A 432 -18.30 28.20 -6.67
C SER A 432 -16.81 28.04 -6.97
N PHE A 433 -16.20 29.02 -7.63
CA PHE A 433 -14.76 29.09 -7.86
C PHE A 433 -14.24 30.53 -7.86
N ALA A 434 -12.95 30.71 -7.61
CA ALA A 434 -12.30 32.01 -7.60
C ALA A 434 -10.96 31.94 -8.35
N VAL A 435 -10.85 32.71 -9.42
CA VAL A 435 -9.63 32.90 -10.19
C VAL A 435 -8.81 34.01 -9.52
N GLN A 436 -7.53 33.75 -9.27
CA GLN A 436 -6.58 34.71 -8.72
C GLN A 436 -5.37 34.87 -9.66
N GLY A 437 -4.67 36.00 -9.54
CA GLY A 437 -3.43 36.25 -10.27
C GLY A 437 -3.63 36.92 -11.64
N VAL A 438 -4.85 37.34 -11.99
CA VAL A 438 -5.06 38.16 -13.19
C VAL A 438 -4.43 39.53 -12.96
N THR A 439 -3.46 39.96 -13.74
CA THR A 439 -2.92 41.32 -13.61
C THR A 439 -3.94 42.32 -14.18
N PRO A 440 -4.45 43.31 -13.41
CA PRO A 440 -5.31 44.35 -13.95
C PRO A 440 -4.62 45.12 -15.10
N PRO A 441 -5.37 45.63 -16.08
CA PRO A 441 -4.79 46.37 -17.19
C PRO A 441 -4.14 47.67 -16.69
N ARG A 442 -2.90 47.90 -17.11
CA ARG A 442 -2.14 49.12 -16.86
C ARG A 442 -1.74 49.73 -18.19
N ALA A 443 -1.97 51.03 -18.35
CA ALA A 443 -1.72 51.71 -19.60
C ALA A 443 -0.24 51.57 -20.01
N GLY A 444 0.00 51.35 -21.31
CA GLY A 444 1.33 51.06 -21.86
C GLY A 444 1.82 49.63 -21.67
N GLN A 445 1.21 48.81 -20.80
CA GLN A 445 1.58 47.41 -20.60
C GLN A 445 0.77 46.48 -21.51
N SER A 446 1.35 45.32 -21.85
CA SER A 446 0.66 44.27 -22.58
C SER A 446 -0.15 43.34 -21.67
N PRO A 447 -1.20 42.68 -22.18
CA PRO A 447 -1.98 41.73 -21.39
C PRO A 447 -1.14 40.55 -20.88
N SER A 448 -1.35 40.18 -19.61
CA SER A 448 -0.79 38.94 -19.04
C SER A 448 -1.76 37.77 -19.24
N TYR A 449 -1.21 36.61 -19.58
CA TYR A 449 -1.95 35.36 -19.80
C TYR A 449 -1.48 34.22 -18.86
N GLY A 450 -0.56 34.50 -17.93
CA GLY A 450 0.03 33.50 -17.04
C GLY A 450 -0.08 33.87 -15.56
N GLY A 451 0.42 32.99 -14.68
CA GLY A 451 0.44 33.23 -13.23
C GLY A 451 -0.92 33.08 -12.52
N LEU A 452 -1.89 32.46 -13.20
CA LEU A 452 -3.23 32.25 -12.64
C LEU A 452 -3.27 31.04 -11.70
N SER A 453 -4.12 31.14 -10.69
CA SER A 453 -4.54 30.01 -9.86
C SER A 453 -6.05 30.04 -9.68
N VAL A 454 -6.65 28.88 -9.51
CA VAL A 454 -8.07 28.74 -9.17
C VAL A 454 -8.17 28.20 -7.76
N THR A 455 -9.07 28.78 -6.98
CA THR A 455 -9.45 28.32 -5.65
C THR A 455 -10.91 27.89 -5.69
N GLY A 456 -11.19 26.65 -5.31
CA GLY A 456 -12.49 25.99 -5.41
C GLY A 456 -12.28 24.49 -5.61
N ASP A 457 -12.96 23.67 -4.81
CA ASP A 457 -12.76 22.22 -4.83
C ASP A 457 -13.14 21.64 -6.20
N GLY A 458 -12.26 20.84 -6.79
CA GLY A 458 -12.52 20.09 -8.01
C GLY A 458 -12.50 20.90 -9.31
N CYS A 459 -11.77 22.01 -9.37
CA CYS A 459 -11.59 22.76 -10.62
C CYS A 459 -10.19 23.38 -10.75
N ASP A 460 -9.76 23.61 -12.00
CA ASP A 460 -8.46 24.20 -12.33
C ASP A 460 -8.59 25.16 -13.54
N VAL A 461 -7.56 25.96 -13.82
CA VAL A 461 -7.48 26.80 -15.02
C VAL A 461 -7.47 25.90 -16.26
N TYR A 462 -8.33 26.19 -17.24
CA TYR A 462 -8.42 25.40 -18.45
C TYR A 462 -7.32 25.79 -19.46
N THR A 463 -6.07 25.51 -19.11
CA THR A 463 -4.89 25.93 -19.88
C THR A 463 -4.82 25.34 -21.29
N SER A 464 -5.44 24.18 -21.52
CA SER A 464 -5.55 23.56 -22.85
C SER A 464 -6.64 24.19 -23.73
N HIS A 465 -7.46 25.11 -23.21
CA HIS A 465 -8.33 25.98 -24.00
C HIS A 465 -7.53 27.09 -24.69
N ASN A 466 -6.52 26.71 -25.48
CA ASN A 466 -5.68 27.64 -26.23
C ASN A 466 -6.21 27.75 -27.67
N LYS A 467 -6.59 28.96 -28.07
CA LYS A 467 -7.03 29.30 -29.42
C LYS A 467 -6.39 30.63 -29.80
N GLU A 468 -5.11 30.59 -30.17
CA GLU A 468 -4.35 31.79 -30.53
C GLU A 468 -5.03 32.61 -31.64
N SER A 469 -5.67 31.93 -32.60
CA SER A 469 -6.43 32.58 -33.68
C SER A 469 -7.65 33.36 -33.18
N ALA A 470 -8.14 33.07 -31.97
CA ALA A 470 -9.20 33.77 -31.27
C ALA A 470 -8.67 34.67 -30.12
N GLY A 471 -7.35 34.81 -29.95
CA GLY A 471 -6.72 35.57 -28.87
C GLY A 471 -6.88 34.96 -27.48
N VAL A 472 -7.12 33.65 -27.39
CA VAL A 472 -7.16 32.93 -26.11
C VAL A 472 -5.82 32.25 -25.90
N TYR A 473 -5.08 32.64 -24.86
CA TYR A 473 -3.79 32.05 -24.48
C TYR A 473 -3.87 31.52 -23.06
N HIS A 474 -3.46 30.27 -22.84
CA HIS A 474 -3.50 29.60 -21.53
C HIS A 474 -4.85 29.67 -20.80
N GLY A 475 -5.97 29.67 -21.55
CA GLY A 475 -7.31 29.79 -20.98
C GLY A 475 -7.66 31.22 -20.54
N VAL A 476 -6.99 32.25 -21.06
CA VAL A 476 -7.25 33.67 -20.79
C VAL A 476 -7.43 34.44 -22.09
N GLN A 477 -8.41 35.33 -22.14
CA GLN A 477 -8.65 36.24 -23.25
C GLN A 477 -8.91 37.64 -22.75
N TRP A 478 -8.21 38.62 -23.30
CA TRP A 478 -8.47 40.04 -23.10
C TRP A 478 -9.21 40.61 -24.30
N LEU A 479 -10.18 41.48 -24.05
CA LEU A 479 -11.04 42.07 -25.07
C LEU A 479 -11.12 43.58 -24.88
N LEU A 480 -11.00 44.34 -25.98
CA LEU A 480 -11.32 45.76 -26.08
C LEU A 480 -12.49 45.92 -27.05
N ASP A 481 -13.59 46.52 -26.61
CA ASP A 481 -14.81 46.67 -27.41
C ASP A 481 -15.29 45.36 -28.06
N GLY A 482 -15.15 44.24 -27.33
CA GLY A 482 -15.51 42.90 -27.79
C GLY A 482 -14.54 42.27 -28.80
N LYS A 483 -13.44 42.93 -29.16
CA LYS A 483 -12.38 42.37 -30.02
C LYS A 483 -11.23 41.83 -29.18
N ALA A 484 -10.75 40.64 -29.51
CA ALA A 484 -9.66 39.99 -28.77
C ALA A 484 -8.34 40.75 -28.96
N MET A 485 -7.66 41.00 -27.85
CA MET A 485 -6.31 41.52 -27.82
C MET A 485 -5.29 40.39 -28.01
N LYS A 486 -4.14 40.73 -28.58
CA LYS A 486 -2.97 39.86 -28.73
C LYS A 486 -1.93 40.20 -27.66
N SER A 487 -0.94 39.34 -27.50
CA SER A 487 0.17 39.55 -26.54
C SER A 487 1.04 40.77 -26.85
N GLY A 488 1.06 41.26 -28.10
CA GLY A 488 1.79 42.47 -28.49
C GLY A 488 0.96 43.76 -28.44
N ASP A 489 -0.33 43.68 -28.15
CA ASP A 489 -1.16 44.87 -27.95
C ASP A 489 -0.83 45.48 -26.58
N VAL A 490 -1.11 46.77 -26.40
CA VAL A 490 -0.95 47.48 -25.12
C VAL A 490 -2.28 48.02 -24.65
N PHE A 491 -2.46 48.11 -23.33
CA PHE A 491 -3.61 48.78 -22.76
C PHE A 491 -3.48 50.30 -22.93
N GLU A 492 -4.59 50.96 -23.24
CA GLU A 492 -4.74 52.40 -23.38
C GLU A 492 -5.43 52.95 -22.14
N ALA A 493 -4.93 54.08 -21.65
CA ALA A 493 -5.52 54.76 -20.51
C ALA A 493 -6.97 55.21 -20.79
N GLY A 494 -7.82 55.09 -19.77
CA GLY A 494 -9.23 55.50 -19.83
C GLY A 494 -10.14 54.55 -20.62
N LYS A 495 -9.63 53.38 -21.05
CA LYS A 495 -10.44 52.34 -21.70
C LYS A 495 -10.86 51.25 -20.72
N ASP A 496 -11.98 50.61 -21.03
CA ASP A 496 -12.44 49.42 -20.31
C ASP A 496 -12.06 48.16 -21.09
N TYR A 497 -11.53 47.18 -20.37
CA TYR A 497 -11.10 45.90 -20.91
C TYR A 497 -11.87 44.78 -20.25
N THR A 498 -12.35 43.83 -21.05
CA THR A 498 -12.98 42.62 -20.52
C THR A 498 -11.95 41.50 -20.49
N VAL A 499 -11.77 40.86 -19.34
CA VAL A 499 -11.02 39.60 -19.24
C VAL A 499 -11.99 38.44 -19.12
N LYS A 500 -11.70 37.37 -19.86
CA LYS A 500 -12.41 36.10 -19.80
C LYS A 500 -11.42 34.99 -19.46
N VAL A 501 -11.68 34.26 -18.39
CA VAL A 501 -10.85 33.14 -17.93
C VAL A 501 -11.66 31.85 -17.99
N TRP A 502 -11.11 30.81 -18.61
CA TRP A 502 -11.73 29.48 -18.65
C TRP A 502 -11.20 28.61 -17.53
N VAL A 503 -12.11 27.89 -16.88
CA VAL A 503 -11.83 26.91 -15.82
C VAL A 503 -12.42 25.56 -16.24
N THR A 504 -11.75 24.47 -15.89
CA THR A 504 -12.19 23.09 -16.15
C THR A 504 -12.48 22.39 -14.84
N ALA A 505 -13.49 21.54 -14.82
CA ALA A 505 -13.72 20.64 -13.69
C ALA A 505 -12.64 19.55 -13.72
N GLU A 506 -12.14 19.18 -12.55
CA GLU A 506 -11.23 18.04 -12.39
C GLU A 506 -11.96 16.71 -12.60
N PRO A 507 -11.27 15.62 -12.94
CA PRO A 507 -11.89 14.30 -13.05
C PRO A 507 -12.62 13.93 -11.76
N GLY A 508 -13.94 13.70 -11.83
CA GLY A 508 -14.76 13.54 -10.61
C GLY A 508 -15.85 14.58 -10.45
N TYR A 509 -15.66 15.74 -11.08
CA TYR A 509 -16.47 16.93 -10.85
C TYR A 509 -17.19 17.40 -12.11
N GLU A 510 -18.28 18.15 -11.89
CA GLU A 510 -19.00 18.92 -12.90
C GLU A 510 -19.39 20.27 -12.31
N PHE A 511 -19.47 21.33 -13.12
CA PHE A 511 -19.96 22.61 -12.61
C PHE A 511 -21.48 22.57 -12.39
N ASP A 512 -21.93 23.07 -11.24
CA ASP A 512 -23.35 23.40 -11.07
C ASP A 512 -23.74 24.46 -12.13
N PRO A 513 -24.86 24.30 -12.86
CA PRO A 513 -25.36 25.32 -13.79
C PRO A 513 -25.62 26.71 -13.16
N LYS A 514 -25.57 26.81 -11.84
CA LYS A 514 -25.70 28.04 -11.04
C LYS A 514 -24.41 28.40 -10.29
N ALA A 515 -23.27 27.82 -10.65
CA ALA A 515 -22.02 28.08 -9.94
C ALA A 515 -21.61 29.56 -10.02
N ASP A 516 -21.17 30.11 -8.89
CA ASP A 516 -20.68 31.47 -8.79
C ASP A 516 -19.16 31.55 -9.04
N GLY A 517 -18.70 32.62 -9.68
CA GLY A 517 -17.29 32.81 -10.04
C GLY A 517 -16.78 34.18 -9.60
N THR A 518 -15.52 34.28 -9.18
CA THR A 518 -14.84 35.57 -9.02
C THR A 518 -13.51 35.61 -9.76
N VAL A 519 -13.06 36.81 -10.16
CA VAL A 519 -11.72 37.07 -10.68
C VAL A 519 -11.08 38.16 -9.82
N ASN A 520 -9.97 37.83 -9.14
CA ASN A 520 -9.34 38.68 -8.12
C ASN A 520 -10.32 39.22 -7.06
N GLY A 521 -11.26 38.37 -6.63
CA GLY A 521 -12.30 38.74 -5.67
C GLY A 521 -13.45 39.59 -6.22
N GLN A 522 -13.39 40.01 -7.49
CA GLN A 522 -14.52 40.67 -8.15
C GLN A 522 -15.53 39.63 -8.67
N PRO A 523 -16.85 39.80 -8.43
CA PRO A 523 -17.88 38.93 -9.00
C PRO A 523 -17.78 38.88 -10.53
N ALA A 524 -17.78 37.68 -11.08
CA ALA A 524 -17.67 37.45 -12.51
C ALA A 524 -18.99 36.97 -13.11
N ALA A 525 -19.26 37.35 -14.37
CA ALA A 525 -20.29 36.70 -15.15
C ALA A 525 -19.80 35.31 -15.56
N VAL A 526 -20.50 34.25 -15.12
CA VAL A 526 -20.14 32.85 -15.41
C VAL A 526 -20.96 32.30 -16.56
N ALA A 527 -20.30 31.62 -17.50
CA ALA A 527 -20.95 30.86 -18.57
C ALA A 527 -20.36 29.45 -18.68
N PHE A 528 -21.23 28.45 -18.88
CA PHE A 528 -20.87 27.02 -18.87
C PHE A 528 -20.80 26.42 -20.28
N GLY A 529 -19.96 25.40 -20.45
CA GLY A 529 -19.94 24.58 -21.65
C GLY A 529 -21.04 23.52 -21.69
N ASP A 530 -21.26 22.92 -22.86
CA ASP A 530 -22.36 21.98 -23.14
C ASP A 530 -22.41 20.73 -22.23
N THR A 531 -21.27 20.30 -21.69
CA THR A 531 -21.15 19.13 -20.83
C THR A 531 -20.90 19.46 -19.36
N TYR A 532 -20.98 20.74 -18.98
CA TYR A 532 -20.62 21.26 -17.64
C TYR A 532 -19.20 20.88 -17.15
N GLY A 533 -18.34 20.36 -18.03
CA GLY A 533 -16.95 20.04 -17.72
C GLY A 533 -16.03 21.26 -17.71
N TRP A 534 -16.51 22.41 -18.17
CA TRP A 534 -15.78 23.68 -18.10
C TRP A 534 -16.74 24.87 -17.97
N ALA A 535 -16.24 25.96 -17.40
CA ALA A 535 -16.91 27.23 -17.28
C ALA A 535 -15.97 28.38 -17.70
N SER A 536 -16.51 29.58 -17.87
CA SER A 536 -15.73 30.79 -18.08
C SER A 536 -16.22 31.92 -17.17
N ALA A 537 -15.30 32.60 -16.50
CA ALA A 537 -15.55 33.76 -15.67
C ALA A 537 -15.14 35.04 -16.42
N THR A 538 -16.04 36.01 -16.51
CA THR A 538 -15.82 37.26 -17.25
C THR A 538 -15.97 38.48 -16.33
N VAL A 539 -14.96 39.36 -16.32
CA VAL A 539 -14.91 40.60 -15.52
C VAL A 539 -14.47 41.78 -16.38
N LEU A 540 -14.99 42.96 -16.08
CA LEU A 540 -14.61 44.23 -16.70
C LEU A 540 -13.61 44.97 -15.80
N PHE A 541 -12.49 45.39 -16.37
CA PHE A 541 -11.48 46.22 -15.71
C PHE A 541 -11.37 47.58 -16.39
N HIS A 542 -11.32 48.64 -15.60
CA HIS A 542 -10.98 49.98 -16.08
C HIS A 542 -9.46 50.17 -16.06
N CYS A 543 -8.87 50.54 -17.20
CA CYS A 543 -7.44 50.84 -17.30
C CYS A 543 -7.18 52.31 -16.94
N SER A 544 -6.79 52.57 -15.70
CA SER A 544 -6.37 53.91 -15.26
C SER A 544 -4.86 54.14 -15.50
N ASN A 545 -4.47 55.41 -15.64
CA ASN A 545 -3.06 55.79 -15.50
C ASN A 545 -2.62 55.57 -14.04
N GLU A 546 -1.39 55.12 -13.85
CA GLU A 546 -0.79 55.05 -12.51
C GLU A 546 -0.40 56.45 -12.05
N LEU A 547 -0.71 56.79 -10.79
CA LEU A 547 -0.43 58.11 -10.26
C LEU A 547 1.01 58.18 -9.73
N LEU A 548 1.83 59.03 -10.34
CA LEU A 548 3.13 59.39 -9.81
C LEU A 548 2.93 60.34 -8.62
N THR A 549 3.51 59.98 -7.48
CA THR A 549 3.46 60.78 -6.25
C THR A 549 4.77 61.51 -5.96
N ASP A 550 5.83 61.21 -6.71
CA ASP A 550 7.13 61.85 -6.58
C ASP A 550 7.83 62.01 -7.95
N VAL A 551 8.69 63.02 -8.04
CA VAL A 551 9.58 63.25 -9.19
C VAL A 551 10.93 63.73 -8.67
N SER A 552 12.02 63.04 -9.03
CA SER A 552 13.38 63.42 -8.65
C SER A 552 14.31 63.48 -9.84
N VAL A 553 15.11 64.55 -9.94
CA VAL A 553 16.06 64.79 -11.02
C VAL A 553 17.33 65.48 -10.49
N ASP A 554 18.50 65.13 -11.03
CA ASP A 554 19.78 65.66 -10.58
C ASP A 554 20.48 66.48 -11.68
N PHE A 555 21.17 67.54 -11.26
CA PHE A 555 21.98 68.44 -12.10
C PHE A 555 23.30 68.77 -11.41
N ALA A 556 24.40 68.70 -12.16
CA ALA A 556 25.69 69.17 -11.69
C ALA A 556 25.63 70.65 -11.25
N PRO A 557 26.26 71.03 -10.12
CA PRO A 557 26.38 72.43 -9.73
C PRO A 557 27.10 73.29 -10.79
N PRO A 558 26.77 74.59 -10.90
CA PRO A 558 27.47 75.49 -11.79
C PRO A 558 28.92 75.66 -11.36
N GLU A 559 29.85 75.40 -12.29
CA GLU A 559 31.30 75.54 -12.09
C GLU A 559 31.87 76.68 -12.94
N GLY A 560 32.61 77.60 -12.32
CA GLY A 560 33.12 78.79 -12.98
C GLY A 560 33.97 78.46 -14.21
N GLY A 561 33.62 79.01 -15.37
CA GLY A 561 34.28 78.76 -16.64
C GLY A 561 33.79 77.51 -17.41
N ARG A 562 32.82 76.76 -16.88
CA ARG A 562 32.13 75.68 -17.61
C ARG A 562 30.87 76.20 -18.30
N THR A 563 30.48 75.56 -19.40
CA THR A 563 29.20 75.79 -20.07
C THR A 563 28.07 75.02 -19.38
N PRO A 564 26.82 75.51 -19.40
CA PRO A 564 25.67 74.79 -18.86
C PRO A 564 25.39 73.48 -19.63
N THR A 565 24.85 72.48 -18.93
CA THR A 565 24.35 71.23 -19.53
C THR A 565 22.83 71.25 -19.59
N TYR A 566 22.27 70.96 -20.76
CA TYR A 566 20.81 70.97 -20.99
C TYR A 566 20.19 69.57 -20.93
N GLN A 567 20.83 68.69 -20.17
CA GLN A 567 20.34 67.37 -19.83
C GLN A 567 20.66 67.15 -18.35
N PRO A 568 19.74 66.55 -17.57
CA PRO A 568 20.03 66.18 -16.20
C PRO A 568 21.09 65.08 -16.16
N ASP A 569 21.83 65.00 -15.05
CA ASP A 569 22.78 63.92 -14.83
C ASP A 569 22.04 62.59 -14.64
N ASN A 570 20.91 62.63 -13.93
CA ASN A 570 20.00 61.49 -13.74
C ASN A 570 18.55 61.95 -13.59
N VAL A 571 17.61 61.23 -14.19
CA VAL A 571 16.20 61.24 -13.79
C VAL A 571 16.00 60.04 -12.88
N LEU A 572 15.82 60.28 -11.58
CA LEU A 572 15.81 59.23 -10.56
C LEU A 572 14.44 58.56 -10.42
N THR A 573 13.37 59.22 -10.87
CA THR A 573 12.02 58.63 -10.97
C THR A 573 11.89 57.92 -12.33
N PRO A 574 11.86 56.58 -12.39
CA PRO A 574 11.98 55.81 -13.65
C PRO A 574 10.84 56.06 -14.64
N ASP A 575 9.67 56.44 -14.13
CA ASP A 575 8.42 56.60 -14.89
C ASP A 575 8.15 58.07 -15.26
N CYS A 576 9.19 58.90 -15.19
CA CYS A 576 9.15 60.31 -15.53
C CYS A 576 10.25 60.62 -16.54
N VAL A 577 9.97 61.51 -17.49
CA VAL A 577 10.92 61.95 -18.51
C VAL A 577 11.04 63.47 -18.52
N VAL A 578 12.21 63.99 -18.94
CA VAL A 578 12.32 65.42 -19.30
C VAL A 578 11.64 65.61 -20.65
N LYS A 579 10.65 66.50 -20.71
CA LYS A 579 9.92 66.79 -21.95
C LYS A 579 10.83 67.57 -22.90
N ASP A 580 10.82 67.20 -24.17
CA ASP A 580 11.57 67.92 -25.20
C ASP A 580 10.86 69.26 -25.53
N VAL A 581 11.16 70.29 -24.74
CA VAL A 581 10.65 71.66 -24.91
C VAL A 581 11.81 72.55 -25.38
N THR A 582 11.56 73.35 -26.43
CA THR A 582 12.54 74.31 -26.97
C THR A 582 11.94 75.71 -27.00
N GLY A 583 12.72 76.72 -26.59
CA GLY A 583 12.34 78.13 -26.60
C GLY A 583 12.17 78.74 -25.21
N GLY A 584 12.22 80.07 -25.12
CA GLY A 584 12.08 80.78 -23.83
C GLY A 584 13.22 80.50 -22.83
N GLY A 585 14.41 80.18 -23.31
CA GLY A 585 15.57 79.76 -22.50
C GLY A 585 15.70 78.25 -22.29
N TYR A 586 14.69 77.46 -22.67
CA TYR A 586 14.75 75.99 -22.60
C TYR A 586 15.41 75.39 -23.84
N GLN A 587 16.31 74.44 -23.59
CA GLN A 587 16.86 73.50 -24.57
C GLN A 587 16.60 72.09 -24.05
N HIS A 588 15.90 71.26 -24.83
CA HIS A 588 15.53 69.89 -24.43
C HIS A 588 14.84 69.80 -23.05
N GLY A 589 13.99 70.79 -22.73
CA GLY A 589 13.27 70.84 -21.46
C GLY A 589 14.05 71.34 -20.26
N VAL A 590 15.33 71.70 -20.40
CA VAL A 590 16.17 72.27 -19.34
C VAL A 590 16.49 73.73 -19.65
N ALA A 591 16.51 74.61 -18.65
CA ALA A 591 16.96 75.99 -18.77
C ALA A 591 17.89 76.36 -17.62
N TRP A 592 18.92 77.17 -17.92
CA TRP A 592 19.80 77.75 -16.91
C TRP A 592 19.61 79.26 -16.85
N TYR A 593 19.54 79.81 -15.64
CA TYR A 593 19.24 81.22 -15.41
C TYR A 593 20.29 81.87 -14.50
N ASP A 594 20.96 82.90 -14.99
CA ASP A 594 21.86 83.73 -14.19
C ASP A 594 21.04 84.76 -13.43
N ARG A 595 20.89 84.57 -12.12
CA ARG A 595 20.14 85.48 -11.24
C ARG A 595 20.87 86.80 -10.99
N THR A 596 22.16 86.87 -11.30
CA THR A 596 22.99 88.07 -11.11
C THR A 596 22.75 89.06 -12.24
N THR A 597 22.72 88.57 -13.48
CA THR A 597 22.46 89.38 -14.67
C THR A 597 20.98 89.39 -15.06
N ASN A 598 20.18 88.50 -14.47
CA ASN A 598 18.75 88.34 -14.74
C ASN A 598 18.47 87.88 -16.19
N GLU A 599 19.33 87.00 -16.71
CA GLU A 599 19.28 86.49 -18.09
C GLU A 599 19.35 84.96 -18.13
N TYR A 600 18.72 84.34 -19.13
CA TYR A 600 18.93 82.92 -19.42
C TYR A 600 20.30 82.73 -20.07
N LEU A 601 20.97 81.64 -19.73
CA LEU A 601 22.20 81.25 -20.41
C LEU A 601 21.86 80.58 -21.74
N GLU A 602 22.67 80.87 -22.76
CA GLU A 602 22.72 80.14 -24.01
C GLU A 602 23.73 78.98 -23.93
N PRO A 603 23.73 78.02 -24.87
CA PRO A 603 24.64 76.87 -24.82
C PRO A 603 26.14 77.18 -24.84
N ASP A 604 26.53 78.33 -25.36
CA ASP A 604 27.92 78.79 -25.45
C ASP A 604 28.35 79.75 -24.33
N ASP A 605 27.42 80.15 -23.45
CA ASP A 605 27.74 80.92 -22.25
C ASP A 605 28.52 80.07 -21.24
N VAL A 606 29.28 80.74 -20.36
CA VAL A 606 29.98 80.10 -19.25
C VAL A 606 29.47 80.62 -17.92
N PHE A 607 29.41 79.75 -16.92
CA PHE A 607 29.14 80.19 -15.55
C PHE A 607 30.25 81.14 -15.08
N VAL A 608 29.88 82.33 -14.64
CA VAL A 608 30.78 83.37 -14.17
C VAL A 608 30.99 83.21 -12.66
N LYS A 609 32.25 83.30 -12.22
CA LYS A 609 32.60 83.18 -10.81
C LYS A 609 31.92 84.28 -9.98
N GLY A 610 31.34 83.90 -8.84
CA GLY A 610 30.63 84.82 -7.94
C GLY A 610 29.19 85.15 -8.37
N HIS A 611 28.71 84.63 -9.50
CA HIS A 611 27.30 84.76 -9.90
C HIS A 611 26.42 83.68 -9.25
N ALA A 612 25.16 84.01 -9.03
CA ALA A 612 24.15 83.07 -8.54
C ALA A 612 23.32 82.50 -9.70
N TYR A 613 23.11 81.19 -9.73
CA TYR A 613 22.41 80.50 -10.81
C TYR A 613 21.18 79.73 -10.32
N SER A 614 20.26 79.47 -11.24
CA SER A 614 19.13 78.54 -11.10
C SER A 614 19.08 77.59 -12.29
N VAL A 615 18.55 76.39 -12.06
CA VAL A 615 18.20 75.44 -13.12
C VAL A 615 16.69 75.18 -13.10
N MET A 616 16.09 75.06 -14.27
CA MET A 616 14.68 74.72 -14.47
C MET A 616 14.57 73.50 -15.37
N ALA A 617 13.66 72.57 -15.05
CA ALA A 617 13.44 71.34 -15.82
C ALA A 617 11.94 71.08 -16.02
N VAL A 618 11.52 70.83 -17.26
CA VAL A 618 10.13 70.46 -17.60
C VAL A 618 10.01 68.94 -17.64
N MET A 619 9.26 68.40 -16.70
CA MET A 619 9.04 66.97 -16.47
C MET A 619 7.67 66.54 -17.00
N GLY A 620 7.57 65.35 -17.56
CA GLY A 620 6.33 64.71 -17.97
C GLY A 620 6.28 63.26 -17.49
N PRO A 621 5.09 62.72 -17.18
CA PRO A 621 4.96 61.31 -16.89
C PRO A 621 5.24 60.50 -18.17
N ASP A 622 5.85 59.32 -18.04
CA ASP A 622 5.95 58.39 -19.16
C ASP A 622 4.56 57.81 -19.54
N THR A 623 4.48 57.11 -20.67
CA THR A 623 3.23 56.53 -21.17
C THR A 623 2.62 55.59 -20.14
N GLY A 624 1.37 55.86 -19.74
CA GLY A 624 0.62 55.07 -18.77
C GLY A 624 0.63 55.60 -17.34
N TYR A 625 1.23 56.77 -17.14
CA TYR A 625 1.29 57.48 -15.87
C TYR A 625 0.64 58.86 -15.97
N GLU A 626 0.16 59.36 -14.85
CA GLU A 626 -0.25 60.75 -14.64
C GLU A 626 0.36 61.25 -13.33
N PHE A 627 0.64 62.54 -13.23
CA PHE A 627 0.99 63.14 -11.94
C PHE A 627 -0.23 63.17 -11.02
N SER A 628 -0.04 62.79 -9.76
CA SER A 628 -1.06 62.91 -8.72
C SER A 628 -1.47 64.37 -8.56
N VAL A 629 -2.79 64.63 -8.55
CA VAL A 629 -3.35 65.98 -8.35
C VAL A 629 -4.36 66.01 -7.21
N SER A 630 -4.33 67.08 -6.42
CA SER A 630 -5.29 67.33 -5.34
C SER A 630 -5.78 68.78 -5.42
N GLY A 631 -7.10 68.99 -5.43
CA GLY A 631 -7.68 70.33 -5.51
C GLY A 631 -7.35 71.11 -6.80
N GLY A 632 -6.95 70.43 -7.88
CA GLY A 632 -6.51 71.05 -9.13
C GLY A 632 -5.04 71.50 -9.14
N GLN A 633 -4.27 71.21 -8.08
CA GLN A 633 -2.82 71.43 -8.00
C GLN A 633 -2.08 70.10 -7.99
N SER A 634 -0.79 70.12 -8.33
CA SER A 634 0.08 68.95 -8.19
C SER A 634 0.14 68.52 -6.73
N ALA A 635 -0.02 67.22 -6.49
CA ALA A 635 0.19 66.56 -5.19
C ALA A 635 1.49 65.74 -5.19
N VAL A 636 2.36 65.98 -6.18
CA VAL A 636 3.63 65.28 -6.39
C VAL A 636 4.72 65.93 -5.54
N SER A 637 5.49 65.11 -4.81
CA SER A 637 6.69 65.56 -4.10
C SER A 637 7.86 65.63 -5.08
N CYS A 638 8.39 66.83 -5.33
CA CYS A 638 9.48 67.00 -6.29
C CYS A 638 10.81 67.31 -5.61
N THR A 639 11.90 66.73 -6.11
CA THR A 639 13.27 67.02 -5.65
C THR A 639 14.22 67.31 -6.81
N ILE A 640 15.10 68.29 -6.61
CA ILE A 640 16.29 68.50 -7.45
C ILE A 640 17.54 68.33 -6.58
N ASN A 641 18.49 67.47 -6.97
CA ASN A 641 19.70 67.18 -6.19
C ASN A 641 19.39 66.76 -4.73
N GLY A 642 18.33 65.97 -4.55
CA GLY A 642 17.84 65.52 -3.24
C GLY A 642 17.18 66.60 -2.37
N LEU A 643 17.01 67.83 -2.85
CA LEU A 643 16.35 68.92 -2.13
C LEU A 643 14.94 69.15 -2.66
N THR A 644 13.98 69.32 -1.76
CA THR A 644 12.56 69.53 -2.12
C THR A 644 12.37 70.85 -2.85
N VAL A 645 11.65 70.80 -3.96
CA VAL A 645 11.25 71.95 -4.77
C VAL A 645 9.73 71.95 -4.97
N GLU A 646 9.14 73.14 -5.01
CA GLU A 646 7.72 73.32 -5.36
C GLU A 646 7.58 73.25 -6.88
N PRO A 647 6.79 72.32 -7.44
CA PRO A 647 6.57 72.26 -8.88
C PRO A 647 5.63 73.37 -9.36
N GLU A 648 5.94 73.98 -10.49
CA GLU A 648 5.07 74.90 -11.20
C GLU A 648 4.43 74.18 -12.40
N SER A 649 3.13 74.35 -12.66
CA SER A 649 2.53 73.79 -13.88
C SER A 649 1.22 74.45 -14.28
N ALA A 650 1.02 74.60 -15.59
CA ALA A 650 -0.27 74.96 -16.18
C ALA A 650 -1.19 73.73 -16.40
N ASP A 651 -0.62 72.52 -16.45
CA ASP A 651 -1.33 71.24 -16.55
C ASP A 651 -0.69 70.23 -15.57
N PRO A 652 -1.04 70.29 -14.27
CA PRO A 652 -0.35 69.55 -13.22
C PRO A 652 -0.53 68.03 -13.29
N ARG A 653 -1.33 67.51 -14.25
CA ARG A 653 -1.46 66.06 -14.51
C ARG A 653 -0.43 65.54 -15.52
N HIS A 654 0.00 66.37 -16.47
CA HIS A 654 0.81 65.94 -17.61
C HIS A 654 2.16 66.65 -17.72
N GLU A 655 2.38 67.69 -16.91
CA GLU A 655 3.60 68.48 -16.94
C GLU A 655 3.91 69.06 -15.57
N LEU A 656 5.18 69.06 -15.16
CA LEU A 656 5.67 69.79 -13.99
C LEU A 656 6.96 70.52 -14.38
N THR A 657 7.06 71.82 -14.11
CA THR A 657 8.29 72.58 -14.18
C THR A 657 8.91 72.64 -12.79
N LEU A 658 10.11 72.09 -12.65
CA LEU A 658 10.87 72.10 -11.41
C LEU A 658 11.92 73.21 -11.49
N ARG A 659 12.06 74.00 -10.42
CA ARG A 659 13.08 75.05 -10.33
C ARG A 659 13.93 74.85 -9.09
N TYR A 660 15.25 74.91 -9.27
CA TYR A 660 16.19 74.88 -8.17
C TYR A 660 17.19 76.03 -8.24
N ASP A 661 17.32 76.72 -7.11
CA ASP A 661 18.19 77.87 -6.94
C ASP A 661 19.44 77.40 -6.17
N PHE A 662 20.63 77.44 -6.81
CA PHE A 662 21.86 77.01 -6.15
C PHE A 662 22.20 77.97 -4.99
N PRO A 663 22.50 77.45 -3.78
CA PRO A 663 22.64 78.28 -2.58
C PRO A 663 23.93 79.10 -2.54
N GLU A 664 25.00 78.60 -3.15
CA GLU A 664 26.30 79.27 -3.19
C GLU A 664 26.52 79.91 -4.57
N PRO A 665 27.07 81.14 -4.63
CA PRO A 665 27.55 81.71 -5.88
C PRO A 665 28.62 80.80 -6.48
N CYS A 666 28.65 80.73 -7.81
CA CYS A 666 29.54 79.88 -8.57
C CYS A 666 31.02 80.07 -8.15
N GLY A 667 31.58 79.08 -7.45
CA GLY A 667 33.00 78.84 -7.23
C GLY A 667 33.73 79.71 -6.19
N GLY A 668 33.99 79.15 -5.02
CA GLY A 668 35.35 79.11 -4.46
C GLY A 668 35.88 77.67 -4.58
N ILE A 669 37.13 77.46 -4.96
CA ILE A 669 37.74 76.11 -4.90
C ILE A 669 38.07 75.85 -3.43
N ARG A 670 37.42 74.86 -2.79
CA ARG A 670 37.72 74.49 -1.40
C ARG A 670 39.09 73.84 -1.27
N VAL A 671 39.92 74.36 -0.36
CA VAL A 671 41.23 73.81 0.02
C VAL A 671 41.02 72.68 1.02
N SER A 672 40.88 71.45 0.52
CA SER A 672 40.66 70.27 1.38
C SER A 672 41.94 69.72 2.03
N LEU A 673 43.13 70.24 1.68
CA LEU A 673 44.40 69.79 2.24
C LEU A 673 45.43 70.92 2.38
N VAL A 674 46.04 70.99 3.57
CA VAL A 674 47.10 71.94 3.92
C VAL A 674 48.39 71.20 4.28
N GLN A 675 49.50 71.60 3.67
CA GLN A 675 50.84 71.08 3.87
C GLN A 675 51.80 72.22 4.24
N VAL A 676 52.46 72.09 5.38
CA VAL A 676 53.43 73.06 5.89
C VAL A 676 54.64 72.34 6.46
N THR A 677 55.84 72.80 6.13
CA THR A 677 57.09 72.29 6.71
C THR A 677 57.70 73.31 7.65
N ILE A 678 57.96 72.89 8.90
CA ILE A 678 58.69 73.66 9.91
C ILE A 678 59.91 72.87 10.38
N ARG A 679 61.01 73.57 10.70
CA ARG A 679 62.18 72.92 11.28
C ARG A 679 61.90 72.47 12.71
N GLN A 680 62.34 71.27 13.07
CA GLN A 680 62.23 70.79 14.44
C GLN A 680 63.08 71.64 15.39
N PRO A 681 62.59 71.90 16.63
CA PRO A 681 63.35 72.67 17.61
C PRO A 681 64.61 71.92 18.04
N GLN A 682 65.76 72.60 18.00
CA GLN A 682 67.05 72.06 18.43
C GLN A 682 67.66 72.94 19.51
N ALA A 683 68.09 72.33 20.62
CA ALA A 683 68.63 73.05 21.75
C ALA A 683 69.84 73.92 21.36
N GLY A 684 69.80 75.20 21.72
CA GLY A 684 70.81 76.19 21.39
C GLY A 684 70.60 76.90 20.04
N LEU A 685 69.64 76.46 19.20
CA LEU A 685 69.25 77.19 18.00
C LEU A 685 68.03 78.08 18.26
N GLU A 686 67.96 79.21 17.56
CA GLU A 686 66.78 80.08 17.55
C GLU A 686 65.61 79.43 16.81
N ALA A 687 64.40 79.81 17.21
CA ALA A 687 63.17 79.32 16.61
C ALA A 687 63.01 79.79 15.15
N ASP A 688 62.83 78.84 14.23
CA ASP A 688 62.54 79.14 12.82
C ASP A 688 61.10 79.66 12.68
N ARG A 689 60.94 80.90 12.23
CA ARG A 689 59.62 81.54 12.20
C ARG A 689 59.01 81.66 10.81
N ALA A 690 59.66 81.12 9.78
CA ALA A 690 59.21 81.17 8.39
C ALA A 690 58.89 79.75 7.91
N PRO A 691 57.62 79.29 8.06
CA PRO A 691 57.25 77.97 7.59
C PRO A 691 57.40 77.88 6.07
N GLN A 692 57.85 76.74 5.56
CA GLN A 692 57.90 76.51 4.13
C GLN A 692 56.55 75.96 3.66
N VAL A 693 55.89 76.72 2.79
CA VAL A 693 54.67 76.33 2.08
C VAL A 693 55.07 75.98 0.64
N PRO A 694 54.50 74.93 0.01
CA PRO A 694 54.77 74.63 -1.41
C PRO A 694 54.50 75.85 -2.30
N ALA A 695 55.33 76.07 -3.31
CA ALA A 695 55.25 77.27 -4.15
C ALA A 695 53.95 77.37 -4.98
N ASP A 696 53.27 76.24 -5.15
CA ASP A 696 52.00 76.06 -5.86
C ASP A 696 50.79 75.89 -4.92
N ALA A 697 50.98 76.07 -3.61
CA ALA A 697 49.89 75.93 -2.66
C ALA A 697 48.83 77.04 -2.85
N PRO A 698 47.53 76.72 -2.73
CA PRO A 698 46.45 77.70 -2.81
C PRO A 698 46.30 78.57 -1.54
N TYR A 699 47.32 78.60 -0.69
CA TYR A 699 47.39 79.35 0.57
C TYR A 699 48.82 79.82 0.82
N ALA A 700 48.97 80.87 1.63
CA ALA A 700 50.26 81.41 2.04
C ALA A 700 50.35 81.56 3.56
N ALA A 701 51.57 81.51 4.10
CA ALA A 701 51.81 81.84 5.50
C ALA A 701 51.96 83.36 5.65
N THR A 702 51.13 83.96 6.50
CA THR A 702 51.02 85.43 6.57
C THR A 702 51.74 85.99 7.80
N PRO A 703 52.75 86.86 7.64
CA PRO A 703 53.38 87.57 8.76
C PRO A 703 52.45 88.67 9.30
N GLY A 704 52.40 88.87 10.63
CA GLY A 704 52.03 90.17 11.21
C GLY A 704 50.72 90.27 12.00
N TYR A 705 49.91 89.22 12.08
CA TYR A 705 48.75 89.19 12.99
C TYR A 705 49.16 88.55 14.34
N LEU A 706 48.81 89.16 15.48
CA LEU A 706 48.95 88.59 16.85
C LEU A 706 50.35 88.09 17.28
N GLY A 707 51.43 88.70 16.81
CA GLY A 707 52.80 88.34 17.22
C GLY A 707 53.41 87.14 16.48
N TYR A 708 52.82 86.75 15.35
CA TYR A 708 53.38 85.78 14.41
C TYR A 708 54.36 86.49 13.46
N SER A 709 55.63 86.56 13.86
CA SER A 709 56.70 87.15 13.05
C SER A 709 57.17 86.13 12.00
N GLY A 710 56.63 86.17 10.78
CA GLY A 710 57.00 85.26 9.68
C GLY A 710 56.02 84.12 9.39
N GLY A 711 54.86 84.08 10.06
CA GLY A 711 53.82 83.07 9.86
C GLY A 711 53.81 81.92 10.88
N VAL A 712 54.86 81.77 11.70
CA VAL A 712 54.90 80.83 12.85
C VAL A 712 55.13 81.57 14.17
N GLN A 713 54.40 81.18 15.21
CA GLN A 713 54.66 81.53 16.60
C GLN A 713 55.03 80.27 17.39
N TRP A 714 56.19 80.29 18.05
CA TRP A 714 56.64 79.21 18.92
C TRP A 714 56.30 79.49 20.38
N PHE A 715 55.77 78.47 21.05
CA PHE A 715 55.39 78.50 22.44
C PHE A 715 56.19 77.47 23.23
N ASP A 716 56.90 77.90 24.27
CA ASP A 716 57.55 77.01 25.24
C ASP A 716 56.46 76.52 26.19
N VAL A 717 56.05 75.28 25.97
CA VAL A 717 54.98 74.66 26.75
C VAL A 717 55.48 74.38 28.17
N THR A 718 56.77 74.09 28.34
CA THR A 718 57.36 73.82 29.66
C THR A 718 57.31 75.05 30.55
N ASP A 719 57.65 76.22 30.01
CA ASP A 719 57.66 77.49 30.75
C ASP A 719 56.36 78.29 30.62
N ASN A 720 55.39 77.79 29.84
CA ASN A 720 54.13 78.46 29.50
C ASN A 720 54.33 79.88 28.97
N ALA A 721 55.30 80.06 28.07
CA ALA A 721 55.69 81.36 27.54
C ALA A 721 55.85 81.34 26.02
N VAL A 722 55.42 82.41 25.35
CA VAL A 722 55.72 82.63 23.93
C VAL A 722 57.23 82.90 23.81
N LEU A 723 57.93 82.18 22.93
CA LEU A 723 59.34 82.50 22.69
C LEU A 723 59.40 83.87 22.03
N ASN A 724 60.25 84.75 22.54
CA ASN A 724 60.57 85.99 21.86
C ASN A 724 61.56 85.75 20.72
N PRO A 725 61.57 86.57 19.66
CA PRO A 725 62.60 86.50 18.62
C PRO A 725 64.01 86.54 19.22
N GLY A 726 64.93 85.72 18.71
CA GLY A 726 66.29 85.61 19.25
C GLY A 726 66.44 84.67 20.46
N THR A 727 65.35 84.10 20.99
CA THR A 727 65.45 83.15 22.13
C THR A 727 65.79 81.76 21.61
N PRO A 728 66.91 81.14 22.02
CA PRO A 728 67.25 79.78 21.62
C PRO A 728 66.38 78.75 22.35
N PHE A 729 66.11 77.62 21.72
CA PHE A 729 65.44 76.51 22.37
C PHE A 729 66.31 75.93 23.49
N VAL A 730 65.67 75.55 24.60
CA VAL A 730 66.32 74.99 25.78
C VAL A 730 66.25 73.47 25.73
N LYS A 731 67.38 72.81 26.05
CA LYS A 731 67.43 71.34 26.06
C LYS A 731 66.46 70.78 27.11
N GLY A 732 65.56 69.91 26.69
CA GLY A 732 64.59 69.24 27.56
C GLY A 732 63.24 69.95 27.68
N HIS A 733 63.05 71.09 27.02
CA HIS A 733 61.76 71.77 26.97
C HIS A 733 60.87 71.23 25.85
N LEU A 734 59.56 71.36 26.02
CA LEU A 734 58.54 71.03 25.03
C LEU A 734 58.07 72.30 24.31
N TYR A 735 57.98 72.23 22.98
CA TYR A 735 57.62 73.37 22.15
C TYR A 735 56.41 73.08 21.26
N GLU A 736 55.52 74.06 21.14
CA GLU A 736 54.39 74.06 20.21
C GLU A 736 54.63 75.13 19.13
N ALA A 737 54.44 74.77 17.86
CA ALA A 737 54.44 75.72 16.75
C ALA A 737 53.02 75.99 16.31
N ARG A 738 52.59 77.25 16.37
CA ARG A 738 51.32 77.71 15.84
C ARG A 738 51.56 78.38 14.51
N ILE A 739 50.83 77.98 13.47
CA ILE A 739 50.99 78.47 12.09
C ILE A 739 49.72 79.20 11.70
N LEU A 740 49.86 80.39 11.11
CA LEU A 740 48.75 81.15 10.53
C LEU A 740 48.85 81.08 8.99
N LEU A 741 47.76 80.69 8.34
CA LEU A 741 47.66 80.56 6.90
C LEU A 741 46.45 81.34 6.39
N ASP A 742 46.58 81.99 5.25
CA ASP A 742 45.48 82.62 4.51
C ASP A 742 45.32 81.92 3.16
N ALA A 743 44.08 81.67 2.76
CA ALA A 743 43.77 81.18 1.42
C ALA A 743 44.06 82.30 0.41
N LEU A 744 44.67 81.94 -0.73
CA LEU A 744 44.90 82.88 -1.82
C LEU A 744 43.59 83.21 -2.53
N ASP A 745 43.54 84.35 -3.22
CA ASP A 745 42.35 84.81 -3.95
C ASP A 745 41.75 83.71 -4.82
N GLY A 746 40.49 83.39 -4.54
CA GLY A 746 39.72 82.41 -5.28
C GLY A 746 39.67 81.00 -4.69
N TYR A 747 40.33 80.79 -3.54
CA TYR A 747 40.25 79.60 -2.72
C TYR A 747 39.62 79.93 -1.36
N GLU A 748 38.99 78.94 -0.73
CA GLU A 748 38.50 79.02 0.65
C GLU A 748 38.95 77.78 1.44
N PHE A 749 39.26 77.92 2.73
CA PHE A 749 39.62 76.80 3.61
C PHE A 749 38.40 76.00 4.06
#